data_AF-A5ZAA7-F1
#
_entry.id   AF-A5ZAA7-F1
#
_cell.length_a   1.000
_cell.length_b   1.000
_cell.length_c   1.000
_cell.angle_alpha   90.00
_cell.angle_beta   90.00
_cell.angle_gamma   90.00
#
_symmetry.space_group_name_H-M   'P 1'
#
loop_
_entity.id
_entity.type
_entity.pdbx_description
1 polymer ?
#
loop_
_entity_poly.entity_id
_entity_poly.type
_entity_poly.pdbx_seq_one_letter_code
_entity_poly.pdbx_strand_id
1 'polypeptide(L)'
;MKRKNKIYQFIVSIVLVVSLLAGAIVPANTIVKADTSPRIWTSYEQSNGVVNVHYYGEGIVDLSSLQMSIKYNNEKLRYSECKFGSELGSTVTSAKENQGTVNIALVNLNGFSVDNKELFTITYTADFVGNEQCIFENKINEAYDKNLSTIDLSIDSELSINVDNPFSSNYQVNFEGVSDANVNDTVNCKFGFSRNEGVMSGSFILSYDEEKVRFQGVTANQNVEGLMISYNKIEKGKVKVAYAFSKCYNLTMNFLNIQFVPLEKSTSSNISLSDVTITNEQLQECTFDGSYEATISTSEQQSDNLFTVNGLDSIDSQETFDVTINLAGNSGIASMTAYLEYDKDIFEIQDASFSDGILKNSFTNVSTSTKGKVKFAFMSTGNIKADGQVIKLTFKATKNENVTGKFQLVVDELTDSNATNQECNISNLTTKVNKICIHNYIGPDFQWSSDYSTCKAVYTCEYNSEHVVGIDCDVQTKRTEPTCEEDGSIVHTATGKYNNEAITDTKTEKLEAKGHIAGETKIENATESTCKVGGSYDEVVYCTVCGKELSRTTVKTEAKGHKWNPGTITTEPTCTEEGVKTFECTVCGKTKTEKVEALGHDWNEDCTVDKEATCEETGLKSIHCKRCDIKKDETVIPAKGHIAGEKKIENATEAVCEAGGSYDEVVYCTVCNKEISRKTIKTEAKGHKWNEGKVTTEPTCTEKGVKTFECTVCGKTKTEKVEALGHDWDNDFTVDKEATCEETGVKSIHCKRCDERKEITTIPAKGHVAGEKKIENATESTCENGGSYDEVVYCTVCGKELSRTTVKTEAKGHKWNPGTITTEPTCTEEGVKTFECTVCGKTKTEKVEALGHDWNEDFTVDKEATCEETGVKSIHCKRCDERKEITTIPAKGHVAGEKKIENATEAVCEAGGSYDEVIYCTVCNKEISRKTIKTEAKGHKWDSGKITKEPTCTEEGVKTFECTICGKTKTEKVEALGHDWNNDFTVDKEATCEETGVKSIHCKRCDERKEITTIPAKGHVAGEKKIENATEAVCEAGGSYDEVVYCTVCNKEISRKTIKTEAKGHKWNSGKITKEPTYTEQGTRTYTCTVCGKTKTETVDVLKEEYNVGSTYEDATTNAIYRVIVPNQQVEYVCPIDKKLKRATIPSQIKIGNVTYKVTAIGGNAFKKCKNLTSITIEKNVSKIGSKAFYNCKKLKNIKIKSKKLTLKKVGKSAFKSINKKAKITVPKSKKKSYKKILVKRGLSKKAKIK
;
A
#
# COMPACT_ATOMS: atom_id res chain seq x y z
N MET A 1 13.59 -82.58 67.77
CA MET A 1 12.53 -81.65 68.22
C MET A 1 12.32 -80.60 67.11
N LYS A 2 11.15 -80.01 66.83
CA LYS A 2 9.75 -80.31 67.21
C LYS A 2 8.82 -79.84 66.06
N ARG A 3 8.10 -80.79 65.42
CA ARG A 3 6.75 -80.73 64.77
C ARG A 3 6.45 -79.61 63.74
N LYS A 4 6.24 -79.92 62.43
CA LYS A 4 5.05 -80.50 61.71
C LYS A 4 4.06 -79.40 61.24
N ASN A 5 3.37 -79.45 60.09
CA ASN A 5 3.17 -80.46 59.02
C ASN A 5 2.79 -79.73 57.67
N LYS A 6 3.15 -80.22 56.45
CA LYS A 6 2.31 -80.95 55.44
C LYS A 6 0.97 -80.25 55.04
N ILE A 7 0.49 -80.14 53.77
CA ILE A 7 0.67 -80.92 52.49
C ILE A 7 0.04 -80.12 51.27
N TYR A 8 0.16 -80.36 49.92
CA TYR A 8 0.96 -81.29 49.08
C TYR A 8 1.35 -80.86 47.62
N GLN A 9 0.43 -80.80 46.62
CA GLN A 9 0.62 -80.85 45.13
C GLN A 9 -0.64 -80.26 44.38
N PHE A 10 -0.84 -80.10 43.03
CA PHE A 10 -0.13 -80.28 41.72
C PHE A 10 -0.92 -79.59 40.54
N ILE A 11 -0.26 -79.26 39.40
CA ILE A 11 -0.74 -79.30 37.95
C ILE A 11 -2.03 -78.51 37.50
N VAL A 12 -2.29 -78.14 36.21
CA VAL A 12 -1.55 -77.56 35.04
C VAL A 12 -2.56 -77.14 33.90
N SER A 13 -2.12 -76.42 32.83
CA SER A 13 -2.85 -76.15 31.53
C SER A 13 -4.06 -75.16 31.58
N ILE A 14 -4.46 -74.34 30.59
CA ILE A 14 -4.50 -74.25 29.09
C ILE A 14 -5.90 -74.64 28.51
N VAL A 15 -6.61 -73.85 27.66
CA VAL A 15 -6.52 -72.42 27.24
C VAL A 15 -7.77 -71.95 26.41
N LEU A 16 -7.96 -70.63 26.20
CA LEU A 16 -8.80 -69.90 25.19
C LEU A 16 -10.35 -70.07 25.12
N VAL A 17 -11.07 -68.92 25.13
CA VAL A 17 -12.33 -68.61 24.36
C VAL A 17 -13.59 -69.36 24.85
N VAL A 18 -14.86 -68.89 24.81
CA VAL A 18 -15.64 -68.04 23.87
C VAL A 18 -16.47 -66.96 24.59
N SER A 19 -16.75 -65.84 23.92
CA SER A 19 -17.73 -64.82 24.34
C SER A 19 -19.18 -65.22 24.01
N LEU A 20 -20.17 -64.77 24.80
CA LEU A 20 -21.38 -64.01 24.35
C LEU A 20 -22.47 -63.85 25.43
N LEU A 21 -23.22 -62.74 25.29
CA LEU A 21 -24.63 -62.51 25.70
C LEU A 21 -25.02 -62.58 27.20
N ALA A 22 -25.07 -61.38 27.78
CA ALA A 22 -26.27 -60.73 28.33
C ALA A 22 -27.25 -61.50 29.25
N GLY A 23 -27.44 -60.97 30.45
CA GLY A 23 -28.53 -61.36 31.37
C GLY A 23 -28.29 -60.81 32.78
N ALA A 24 -28.83 -59.63 33.10
CA ALA A 24 -28.70 -59.05 34.43
C ALA A 24 -29.70 -59.70 35.41
N ILE A 25 -29.25 -59.94 36.66
CA ILE A 25 -30.08 -59.92 37.88
C ILE A 25 -29.12 -59.76 39.08
N VAL A 26 -29.46 -58.87 40.00
CA VAL A 26 -28.76 -58.66 41.28
C VAL A 26 -29.44 -59.49 42.37
N PRO A 27 -28.67 -60.16 43.24
CA PRO A 27 -29.04 -60.31 44.64
C PRO A 27 -28.08 -59.52 45.55
N ALA A 28 -28.62 -58.92 46.61
CA ALA A 28 -27.90 -57.95 47.44
C ALA A 28 -27.25 -58.55 48.71
N ASN A 29 -26.47 -57.69 49.38
CA ASN A 29 -26.03 -57.77 50.77
C ASN A 29 -25.04 -58.87 51.19
N THR A 30 -23.85 -58.42 51.61
CA THR A 30 -23.41 -58.70 52.97
C THR A 30 -23.26 -57.36 53.69
N ILE A 31 -23.87 -57.21 54.86
CA ILE A 31 -23.85 -55.98 55.65
C ILE A 31 -22.57 -55.97 56.49
N VAL A 32 -21.81 -54.89 56.41
CA VAL A 32 -21.01 -54.40 57.54
C VAL A 32 -21.82 -53.28 58.19
N LYS A 33 -22.01 -53.34 59.50
CA LYS A 33 -22.74 -52.33 60.29
C LYS A 33 -21.81 -51.81 61.38
N ALA A 34 -21.97 -50.52 61.69
CA ALA A 34 -21.11 -49.74 62.59
C ALA A 34 -19.66 -49.57 62.09
N ASP A 35 -19.38 -48.45 61.44
CA ASP A 35 -19.12 -47.24 62.23
C ASP A 35 -20.12 -46.15 61.85
N THR A 36 -20.45 -45.27 62.80
CA THR A 36 -21.36 -44.11 62.59
C THR A 36 -20.57 -42.82 62.36
N SER A 37 -19.47 -42.94 61.61
CA SER A 37 -18.54 -41.85 61.34
C SER A 37 -18.86 -41.22 59.99
N PRO A 38 -19.00 -39.89 59.89
CA PRO A 38 -19.31 -39.23 58.63
C PRO A 38 -18.15 -39.41 57.64
N ARG A 39 -18.46 -39.55 56.35
CA ARG A 39 -17.46 -39.86 55.33
C ARG A 39 -17.71 -39.17 54.00
N ILE A 40 -16.64 -39.05 53.22
CA ILE A 40 -16.68 -38.64 51.82
C ILE A 40 -16.18 -39.83 50.99
N TRP A 41 -16.98 -40.27 50.02
CA TRP A 41 -16.63 -41.37 49.11
C TRP A 41 -16.67 -40.90 47.66
N THR A 42 -15.89 -41.55 46.79
CA THR A 42 -15.71 -41.13 45.39
C THR A 42 -16.30 -42.11 44.38
N SER A 43 -16.91 -41.59 43.31
CA SER A 43 -17.17 -42.33 42.08
C SER A 43 -16.47 -41.65 40.89
N TYR A 44 -16.44 -42.31 39.74
CA TYR A 44 -16.00 -41.66 38.50
C TYR A 44 -16.71 -42.22 37.27
N GLU A 45 -16.79 -41.38 36.24
CA GLU A 45 -17.12 -41.77 34.86
C GLU A 45 -16.02 -41.28 33.91
N GLN A 46 -15.91 -41.89 32.73
CA GLN A 46 -14.96 -41.44 31.70
C GLN A 46 -15.48 -41.67 30.28
N SER A 47 -15.07 -40.81 29.36
CA SER A 47 -15.33 -40.92 27.92
C SER A 47 -14.27 -40.16 27.13
N ASN A 48 -13.66 -40.81 26.13
CA ASN A 48 -12.71 -40.21 25.20
C ASN A 48 -11.62 -39.32 25.87
N GLY A 49 -10.93 -39.84 26.88
CA GLY A 49 -9.91 -39.12 27.63
C GLY A 49 -10.42 -38.06 28.63
N VAL A 50 -11.72 -37.79 28.72
CA VAL A 50 -12.32 -36.97 29.78
C VAL A 50 -12.72 -37.87 30.95
N VAL A 51 -12.49 -37.41 32.18
CA VAL A 51 -12.77 -38.14 33.42
C VAL A 51 -13.45 -37.20 34.42
N ASN A 52 -14.66 -37.54 34.85
CA ASN A 52 -15.34 -36.84 35.94
C ASN A 52 -15.17 -37.66 37.23
N VAL A 53 -14.67 -37.04 38.30
CA VAL A 53 -14.52 -37.65 39.62
C VAL A 53 -15.46 -36.97 40.59
N HIS A 54 -16.45 -37.71 41.07
CA HIS A 54 -17.55 -37.22 41.91
C HIS A 54 -17.24 -37.54 43.38
N TYR A 55 -17.55 -36.61 44.28
CA TYR A 55 -17.31 -36.71 45.72
C TYR A 55 -18.66 -36.59 46.47
N TYR A 56 -19.09 -37.68 47.11
CA TYR A 56 -20.36 -37.78 47.84
C TYR A 56 -20.12 -37.74 49.35
N GLY A 57 -20.95 -37.01 50.08
CA GLY A 57 -20.98 -37.04 51.54
C GLY A 57 -22.02 -38.04 52.04
N GLU A 58 -21.68 -38.80 53.08
CA GLU A 58 -22.56 -39.75 53.76
C GLU A 58 -22.47 -39.57 55.28
N GLY A 59 -23.62 -39.54 55.96
CA GLY A 59 -23.72 -39.31 57.40
C GLY A 59 -23.27 -37.93 57.90
N ILE A 60 -23.01 -36.95 57.03
CA ILE A 60 -22.50 -35.63 57.41
C ILE A 60 -23.61 -34.79 58.06
N VAL A 61 -23.33 -34.19 59.23
CA VAL A 61 -24.29 -33.38 59.99
C VAL A 61 -23.65 -32.05 60.41
N ASP A 62 -24.40 -30.94 60.29
CA ASP A 62 -24.05 -29.60 60.78
C ASP A 62 -22.70 -29.03 60.31
N LEU A 63 -22.17 -29.52 59.18
CA LEU A 63 -20.89 -29.13 58.59
C LEU A 63 -20.89 -27.65 58.22
N SER A 64 -20.06 -26.85 58.91
CA SER A 64 -19.93 -25.40 58.69
C SER A 64 -18.70 -25.03 57.86
N SER A 65 -17.67 -25.88 57.85
CA SER A 65 -16.47 -25.69 57.04
C SER A 65 -15.84 -27.02 56.68
N LEU A 66 -15.37 -27.15 55.44
CA LEU A 66 -14.59 -28.28 54.95
C LEU A 66 -13.48 -27.77 54.03
N GLN A 67 -12.23 -28.14 54.31
CA GLN A 67 -11.09 -27.93 53.43
C GLN A 67 -10.48 -29.26 52.98
N MET A 68 -10.23 -29.41 51.69
CA MET A 68 -9.60 -30.61 51.10
C MET A 68 -8.53 -30.25 50.07
N SER A 69 -7.58 -31.16 49.86
CA SER A 69 -6.61 -31.11 48.76
C SER A 69 -6.65 -32.44 48.01
N ILE A 70 -6.80 -32.39 46.68
CA ILE A 70 -6.81 -33.53 45.76
C ILE A 70 -5.62 -33.36 44.82
N LYS A 71 -4.62 -34.23 44.91
CA LYS A 71 -3.37 -34.15 44.14
C LYS A 71 -3.35 -35.20 43.02
N TYR A 72 -3.01 -34.77 41.80
CA TYR A 72 -3.08 -35.58 40.59
C TYR A 72 -1.82 -35.40 39.71
N ASN A 73 -1.61 -36.28 38.74
CA ASN A 73 -0.44 -36.19 37.85
C ASN A 73 -0.68 -35.21 36.69
N ASN A 74 -0.15 -33.99 36.81
CA ASN A 74 -0.23 -32.95 35.78
C ASN A 74 0.75 -33.09 34.60
N GLU A 75 1.55 -34.17 34.52
CA GLU A 75 2.20 -34.60 33.27
C GLU A 75 1.30 -35.57 32.45
N LYS A 76 0.13 -35.96 32.97
CA LYS A 76 -0.82 -36.90 32.33
C LYS A 76 -2.23 -36.33 32.17
N LEU A 77 -2.76 -35.67 33.19
CA LEU A 77 -4.11 -35.10 33.20
C LEU A 77 -4.02 -33.58 33.35
N ARG A 78 -5.02 -32.88 32.82
CA ARG A 78 -5.27 -31.46 33.07
C ARG A 78 -6.60 -31.31 33.82
N TYR A 79 -6.60 -30.49 34.87
CA TYR A 79 -7.84 -30.05 35.53
C TYR A 79 -8.61 -29.13 34.58
N SER A 80 -9.91 -29.37 34.44
CA SER A 80 -10.78 -28.62 33.52
C SER A 80 -11.79 -27.76 34.28
N GLU A 81 -12.58 -28.35 35.20
CA GLU A 81 -13.51 -27.61 36.06
C GLU A 81 -13.82 -28.37 37.37
N CYS A 82 -14.45 -27.67 38.31
CA CYS A 82 -15.03 -28.26 39.52
C CYS A 82 -16.45 -27.70 39.69
N LYS A 83 -17.45 -28.58 39.73
CA LYS A 83 -18.86 -28.26 39.93
C LYS A 83 -19.26 -28.65 41.35
N PHE A 84 -20.03 -27.79 42.02
CA PHE A 84 -20.51 -28.02 43.38
C PHE A 84 -21.96 -28.52 43.36
N GLY A 85 -22.31 -29.42 44.28
CA GLY A 85 -23.64 -30.00 44.37
C GLY A 85 -24.73 -28.96 44.66
N SER A 86 -25.85 -29.03 43.96
CA SER A 86 -27.01 -28.13 44.16
C SER A 86 -27.61 -28.20 45.57
N GLU A 87 -27.39 -29.32 46.25
CA GLU A 87 -27.75 -29.61 47.64
C GLU A 87 -27.09 -28.65 48.66
N LEU A 88 -26.01 -27.96 48.29
CA LEU A 88 -25.23 -27.12 49.22
C LEU A 88 -25.87 -25.76 49.57
N GLY A 89 -26.89 -25.30 48.82
CA GLY A 89 -27.62 -24.06 49.13
C GLY A 89 -26.71 -22.83 49.27
N SER A 90 -26.92 -22.03 50.31
CA SER A 90 -26.17 -20.78 50.58
C SER A 90 -24.73 -20.98 51.12
N THR A 91 -24.06 -22.06 50.72
CA THR A 91 -22.66 -22.35 51.07
C THR A 91 -21.72 -21.53 50.19
N VAL A 92 -20.74 -20.85 50.78
CA VAL A 92 -19.62 -20.27 50.05
C VAL A 92 -18.67 -21.39 49.65
N THR A 93 -18.53 -21.64 48.35
CA THR A 93 -17.67 -22.70 47.80
C THR A 93 -16.49 -22.12 47.02
N SER A 94 -15.37 -22.83 47.00
CA SER A 94 -14.24 -22.51 46.13
C SER A 94 -13.43 -23.75 45.77
N ALA A 95 -12.91 -23.77 44.54
CA ALA A 95 -11.98 -24.77 44.04
C ALA A 95 -10.79 -24.05 43.38
N LYS A 96 -9.55 -24.41 43.74
CA LYS A 96 -8.35 -23.78 43.20
C LYS A 96 -7.24 -24.80 42.92
N GLU A 97 -6.98 -25.01 41.63
CA GLU A 97 -5.82 -25.76 41.13
C GLU A 97 -4.52 -24.98 41.41
N ASN A 98 -3.46 -25.70 41.77
CA ASN A 98 -2.08 -25.23 41.71
C ASN A 98 -1.09 -26.39 41.52
N GLN A 99 -0.58 -26.56 40.30
CA GLN A 99 0.54 -27.46 39.96
C GLN A 99 0.29 -28.96 40.23
N GLY A 100 -0.89 -29.45 39.88
CA GLY A 100 -1.30 -30.83 40.10
C GLY A 100 -1.95 -31.04 41.46
N THR A 101 -2.59 -30.02 42.02
CA THR A 101 -3.32 -30.10 43.29
C THR A 101 -4.51 -29.15 43.30
N VAL A 102 -5.71 -29.70 43.32
CA VAL A 102 -6.96 -28.96 43.50
C VAL A 102 -7.23 -28.80 44.99
N ASN A 103 -7.39 -27.58 45.46
CA ASN A 103 -7.77 -27.29 46.84
C ASN A 103 -9.24 -26.86 46.85
N ILE A 104 -10.06 -27.56 47.64
CA ILE A 104 -11.49 -27.30 47.80
C ILE A 104 -11.72 -26.68 49.17
N ALA A 105 -12.57 -25.65 49.23
CA ALA A 105 -13.13 -25.17 50.49
C ALA A 105 -14.64 -24.96 50.36
N LEU A 106 -15.40 -25.46 51.34
CA LEU A 106 -16.83 -25.19 51.57
C LEU A 106 -16.96 -24.45 52.90
N VAL A 107 -17.78 -23.39 52.96
CA VAL A 107 -18.12 -22.69 54.22
C VAL A 107 -19.61 -22.36 54.26
N ASN A 108 -20.32 -22.83 55.28
CA ASN A 108 -21.74 -22.57 55.51
C ASN A 108 -21.96 -22.14 56.97
N LEU A 109 -22.28 -20.86 57.18
CA LEU A 109 -22.42 -20.28 58.52
C LEU A 109 -23.61 -20.83 59.34
N ASN A 110 -24.56 -21.53 58.69
CA ASN A 110 -25.69 -22.16 59.37
C ASN A 110 -25.43 -23.65 59.69
N GLY A 111 -24.36 -24.23 59.13
CA GLY A 111 -24.16 -25.68 59.02
C GLY A 111 -25.04 -26.31 57.94
N PHE A 112 -24.57 -27.39 57.31
CA PHE A 112 -25.40 -28.24 56.45
C PHE A 112 -25.20 -29.73 56.76
N SER A 113 -26.25 -30.51 56.50
CA SER A 113 -26.26 -31.96 56.70
C SER A 113 -26.50 -32.64 55.37
N VAL A 114 -25.65 -33.60 55.01
CA VAL A 114 -25.67 -34.32 53.72
C VAL A 114 -25.51 -35.80 53.98
N ASP A 115 -26.46 -36.58 53.45
CA ASP A 115 -26.42 -38.03 53.45
C ASP A 115 -26.64 -38.57 52.04
N ASN A 116 -25.71 -39.40 51.57
CA ASN A 116 -25.62 -39.98 50.24
C ASN A 116 -25.90 -38.99 49.08
N LYS A 117 -25.29 -37.80 49.15
CA LYS A 117 -25.47 -36.69 48.17
C LYS A 117 -24.14 -36.10 47.71
N GLU A 118 -24.12 -35.60 46.48
CA GLU A 118 -22.91 -35.06 45.85
C GLU A 118 -22.51 -33.72 46.49
N LEU A 119 -21.28 -33.62 46.96
CA LEU A 119 -20.67 -32.38 47.45
C LEU A 119 -20.07 -31.60 46.29
N PHE A 120 -19.27 -32.26 45.45
CA PHE A 120 -18.66 -31.67 44.26
C PHE A 120 -18.15 -32.75 43.29
N THR A 121 -17.95 -32.36 42.04
CA THR A 121 -17.40 -33.18 40.96
C THR A 121 -16.30 -32.42 40.24
N ILE A 122 -15.13 -33.06 40.06
CA ILE A 122 -13.97 -32.49 39.39
C ILE A 122 -13.77 -33.18 38.03
N THR A 123 -13.74 -32.38 36.96
CA THR A 123 -13.49 -32.85 35.59
C THR A 123 -12.02 -32.71 35.23
N TYR A 124 -11.43 -33.78 34.69
CA TYR A 124 -10.08 -33.83 34.17
C TYR A 124 -10.07 -34.26 32.69
N THR A 125 -9.05 -33.88 31.94
CA THR A 125 -8.82 -34.29 30.54
C THR A 125 -7.42 -34.87 30.37
N ALA A 126 -7.29 -35.96 29.61
CA ALA A 126 -6.03 -36.68 29.41
C ALA A 126 -5.16 -36.04 28.31
N ASP A 127 -3.93 -35.67 28.67
CA ASP A 127 -2.89 -35.16 27.76
C ASP A 127 -1.95 -36.29 27.27
N PHE A 128 -2.47 -37.52 27.19
CA PHE A 128 -1.82 -38.70 26.61
C PHE A 128 -2.82 -39.50 25.76
N VAL A 129 -2.29 -40.43 24.94
CA VAL A 129 -3.08 -41.33 24.07
C VAL A 129 -2.92 -42.78 24.52
N GLY A 130 -3.99 -43.55 24.46
CA GLY A 130 -4.09 -44.94 24.92
C GLY A 130 -4.65 -45.04 26.34
N ASN A 131 -4.44 -46.21 26.96
CA ASN A 131 -4.91 -46.51 28.31
C ASN A 131 -3.74 -46.41 29.32
N GLU A 132 -3.87 -45.56 30.34
CA GLU A 132 -2.85 -45.35 31.37
C GLU A 132 -3.49 -45.19 32.76
N GLN A 133 -2.91 -45.84 33.77
CA GLN A 133 -3.35 -45.67 35.16
C GLN A 133 -2.97 -44.27 35.67
N CYS A 134 -3.98 -43.56 36.20
CA CYS A 134 -3.87 -42.26 36.84
C CYS A 134 -4.26 -42.40 38.32
N ILE A 135 -3.58 -41.65 39.18
CA ILE A 135 -3.70 -41.75 40.64
C ILE A 135 -4.02 -40.35 41.18
N PHE A 136 -4.99 -40.30 42.09
CA PHE A 136 -5.44 -39.11 42.79
C PHE A 136 -5.25 -39.31 44.30
N GLU A 137 -4.40 -38.49 44.92
CA GLU A 137 -4.16 -38.47 46.36
C GLU A 137 -5.17 -37.53 47.02
N ASN A 138 -6.11 -38.06 47.78
CA ASN A 138 -7.14 -37.28 48.48
C ASN A 138 -6.71 -36.98 49.92
N LYS A 139 -6.90 -35.74 50.38
CA LYS A 139 -6.66 -35.34 51.77
C LYS A 139 -7.72 -34.37 52.25
N ILE A 140 -8.32 -34.65 53.40
CA ILE A 140 -9.05 -33.64 54.20
C ILE A 140 -8.01 -32.88 55.04
N ASN A 141 -8.11 -31.56 55.04
CA ASN A 141 -7.20 -30.67 55.76
C ASN A 141 -7.82 -30.22 57.09
N GLU A 142 -9.06 -29.75 57.02
CA GLU A 142 -9.84 -29.20 58.14
C GLU A 142 -11.32 -29.51 57.89
N ALA A 143 -12.08 -29.78 58.96
CA ALA A 143 -13.53 -29.93 58.90
C ALA A 143 -14.15 -29.53 60.25
N TYR A 144 -15.19 -28.72 60.23
CA TYR A 144 -15.80 -28.12 61.43
C TYR A 144 -17.33 -28.14 61.38
N ASP A 145 -17.97 -28.31 62.53
CA ASP A 145 -19.42 -28.14 62.70
C ASP A 145 -19.80 -26.67 62.93
N LYS A 146 -21.10 -26.36 62.99
CA LYS A 146 -21.61 -25.00 63.30
C LYS A 146 -21.22 -24.46 64.69
N ASN A 147 -20.67 -25.30 65.57
CA ASN A 147 -20.14 -24.92 66.89
C ASN A 147 -18.60 -24.74 66.86
N LEU A 148 -17.97 -24.79 65.67
CA LEU A 148 -16.52 -24.78 65.44
C LEU A 148 -15.76 -25.96 66.07
N SER A 149 -16.46 -27.06 66.38
CA SER A 149 -15.86 -28.33 66.79
C SER A 149 -15.39 -29.11 65.57
N THR A 150 -14.21 -29.73 65.64
CA THR A 150 -13.68 -30.53 64.53
C THR A 150 -14.53 -31.78 64.27
N ILE A 151 -14.94 -31.98 63.01
CA ILE A 151 -15.62 -33.21 62.57
C ILE A 151 -14.56 -34.18 62.04
N ASP A 152 -14.55 -35.41 62.54
CA ASP A 152 -13.70 -36.49 62.02
C ASP A 152 -14.34 -37.10 60.77
N LEU A 153 -13.90 -36.62 59.60
CA LEU A 153 -14.37 -37.08 58.28
C LEU A 153 -13.35 -38.03 57.64
N SER A 154 -13.83 -39.21 57.23
CA SER A 154 -13.01 -40.20 56.51
C SER A 154 -13.15 -40.09 54.99
N ILE A 155 -12.07 -40.39 54.25
CA ILE A 155 -12.03 -40.50 52.78
C ILE A 155 -10.94 -41.49 52.34
N ASP A 156 -11.16 -42.18 51.22
CA ASP A 156 -10.13 -43.00 50.57
C ASP A 156 -8.98 -42.11 50.06
N SER A 157 -7.80 -42.24 50.69
CA SER A 157 -6.65 -41.35 50.47
C SER A 157 -5.96 -41.52 49.12
N GLU A 158 -6.24 -42.60 48.39
CA GLU A 158 -5.75 -42.83 47.03
C GLU A 158 -6.86 -43.43 46.15
N LEU A 159 -7.25 -42.71 45.09
CA LEU A 159 -8.13 -43.20 44.04
C LEU A 159 -7.32 -43.51 42.78
N SER A 160 -7.46 -44.73 42.26
CA SER A 160 -6.81 -45.20 41.02
C SER A 160 -7.82 -45.36 39.90
N ILE A 161 -7.60 -44.70 38.76
CA ILE A 161 -8.45 -44.77 37.56
C ILE A 161 -7.59 -45.20 36.37
N ASN A 162 -8.01 -46.25 35.65
CA ASN A 162 -7.44 -46.58 34.34
C ASN A 162 -8.11 -45.71 33.28
N VAL A 163 -7.44 -44.64 32.88
CA VAL A 163 -8.00 -43.61 31.99
C VAL A 163 -7.69 -43.97 30.54
N ASP A 164 -8.72 -44.02 29.69
CA ASP A 164 -8.60 -44.39 28.28
C ASP A 164 -8.86 -43.20 27.34
N ASN A 165 -7.89 -42.91 26.48
CA ASN A 165 -7.99 -41.92 25.41
C ASN A 165 -7.71 -42.59 24.05
N PRO A 166 -8.73 -43.13 23.36
CA PRO A 166 -8.54 -43.88 22.12
C PRO A 166 -7.92 -43.01 21.02
N PHE A 167 -6.99 -43.56 20.25
CA PHE A 167 -6.26 -42.79 19.23
C PHE A 167 -7.19 -42.26 18.12
N SER A 168 -8.24 -43.00 17.74
CA SER A 168 -9.17 -42.65 16.67
C SER A 168 -10.04 -41.42 16.95
N SER A 169 -10.47 -41.16 18.19
CA SER A 169 -11.31 -39.99 18.53
C SER A 169 -10.61 -38.64 18.36
N ASN A 170 -9.29 -38.66 18.18
CA ASN A 170 -8.47 -37.50 17.86
C ASN A 170 -8.48 -37.16 16.35
N TYR A 171 -9.15 -37.95 15.50
CA TYR A 171 -9.18 -37.76 14.05
C TYR A 171 -10.62 -37.93 13.53
N GLN A 172 -11.02 -37.12 12.57
CA GLN A 172 -12.31 -37.22 11.90
C GLN A 172 -12.06 -37.29 10.39
N VAL A 173 -12.66 -38.28 9.71
CA VAL A 173 -12.63 -38.36 8.24
C VAL A 173 -13.53 -37.28 7.66
N ASN A 174 -13.02 -36.53 6.68
CA ASN A 174 -13.81 -35.63 5.86
C ASN A 174 -13.98 -36.27 4.47
N PHE A 175 -15.21 -36.41 3.99
CA PHE A 175 -15.48 -36.81 2.62
C PHE A 175 -16.67 -36.02 2.07
N GLU A 176 -16.45 -35.25 1.01
CA GLU A 176 -17.41 -34.26 0.48
C GLU A 176 -17.80 -34.61 -0.96
N GLY A 177 -19.11 -34.58 -1.22
CA GLY A 177 -19.71 -34.83 -2.54
C GLY A 177 -19.78 -33.58 -3.42
N VAL A 178 -20.58 -33.66 -4.50
CA VAL A 178 -20.89 -32.54 -5.40
C VAL A 178 -22.37 -32.61 -5.76
N SER A 179 -23.13 -31.57 -5.39
CA SER A 179 -24.58 -31.49 -5.59
C SER A 179 -24.99 -31.14 -7.02
N ASP A 180 -24.19 -30.32 -7.71
CA ASP A 180 -24.60 -29.65 -8.96
C ASP A 180 -23.60 -29.93 -10.09
N ALA A 181 -23.45 -31.21 -10.45
CA ALA A 181 -22.54 -31.63 -11.51
C ALA A 181 -23.19 -31.57 -12.90
N ASN A 182 -22.52 -30.97 -13.90
CA ASN A 182 -22.92 -31.17 -15.29
C ASN A 182 -22.54 -32.59 -15.76
N VAL A 183 -23.34 -33.15 -16.66
CA VAL A 183 -23.02 -34.41 -17.33
C VAL A 183 -21.85 -34.22 -18.30
N ASN A 184 -20.90 -35.16 -18.30
CA ASN A 184 -19.60 -35.11 -18.97
C ASN A 184 -18.53 -34.16 -18.37
N ASP A 185 -18.87 -33.27 -17.43
CA ASP A 185 -17.86 -32.48 -16.72
C ASP A 185 -17.09 -33.32 -15.70
N THR A 186 -15.86 -32.91 -15.39
CA THR A 186 -15.05 -33.55 -14.34
C THR A 186 -15.30 -32.89 -12.98
N VAL A 187 -15.91 -33.63 -12.06
CA VAL A 187 -16.18 -33.19 -10.69
C VAL A 187 -15.28 -33.88 -9.68
N ASN A 188 -15.04 -33.23 -8.54
CA ASN A 188 -14.06 -33.65 -7.54
C ASN A 188 -14.75 -33.90 -6.20
N CYS A 189 -14.88 -35.15 -5.79
CA CYS A 189 -15.20 -35.47 -4.40
C CYS A 189 -13.94 -35.24 -3.55
N LYS A 190 -14.02 -34.45 -2.48
CA LYS A 190 -12.85 -34.07 -1.69
C LYS A 190 -12.69 -35.01 -0.51
N PHE A 191 -11.48 -35.51 -0.28
CA PHE A 191 -11.15 -36.35 0.88
C PHE A 191 -10.11 -35.68 1.77
N GLY A 192 -10.29 -35.81 3.08
CA GLY A 192 -9.52 -35.11 4.10
C GLY A 192 -9.60 -35.71 5.50
N PHE A 193 -8.96 -35.02 6.44
CA PHE A 193 -9.15 -35.27 7.87
C PHE A 193 -9.24 -33.95 8.64
N SER A 194 -10.11 -33.93 9.64
CA SER A 194 -10.12 -32.95 10.73
C SER A 194 -9.38 -33.49 11.97
N ARG A 195 -8.83 -32.58 12.78
CA ARG A 195 -7.99 -32.81 13.98
C ARG A 195 -6.65 -33.57 13.76
N ASN A 196 -6.10 -33.54 12.54
CA ASN A 196 -5.17 -34.56 12.03
C ASN A 196 -3.68 -34.47 12.43
N GLU A 197 -3.30 -33.82 13.54
CA GLU A 197 -1.88 -33.55 13.87
C GLU A 197 -1.01 -34.83 13.84
N GLY A 198 -0.06 -34.88 12.90
CA GLY A 198 0.92 -35.97 12.80
C GLY A 198 0.52 -37.17 11.93
N VAL A 199 -0.54 -37.10 11.12
CA VAL A 199 -0.75 -38.09 10.03
C VAL A 199 0.42 -38.03 9.03
N MET A 200 0.92 -39.22 8.67
CA MET A 200 2.05 -39.42 7.75
C MET A 200 1.67 -40.21 6.50
N SER A 201 0.71 -41.13 6.58
CA SER A 201 0.19 -41.89 5.43
C SER A 201 -1.17 -42.51 5.72
N GLY A 202 -1.77 -43.14 4.72
CA GLY A 202 -2.99 -43.91 4.88
C GLY A 202 -3.50 -44.53 3.58
N SER A 203 -4.61 -45.26 3.65
CA SER A 203 -5.30 -45.82 2.48
C SER A 203 -6.80 -45.98 2.72
N PHE A 204 -7.57 -46.18 1.65
CA PHE A 204 -8.99 -46.55 1.71
C PHE A 204 -9.39 -47.29 0.43
N ILE A 205 -10.55 -47.95 0.45
CA ILE A 205 -11.21 -48.49 -0.73
C ILE A 205 -12.40 -47.57 -1.07
N LEU A 206 -12.32 -46.96 -2.25
CA LEU A 206 -13.37 -46.15 -2.87
C LEU A 206 -14.30 -47.09 -3.65
N SER A 207 -15.61 -47.02 -3.39
CA SER A 207 -16.65 -47.73 -4.13
C SER A 207 -17.63 -46.75 -4.79
N TYR A 208 -18.06 -47.01 -6.03
CA TYR A 208 -18.94 -46.15 -6.82
C TYR A 208 -19.69 -46.94 -7.91
N ASP A 209 -20.80 -46.38 -8.40
CA ASP A 209 -21.59 -46.94 -9.50
C ASP A 209 -21.03 -46.53 -10.87
N GLU A 210 -20.38 -47.47 -11.58
CA GLU A 210 -19.77 -47.21 -12.88
C GLU A 210 -20.76 -46.92 -14.01
N GLU A 211 -22.04 -47.24 -13.83
CA GLU A 211 -23.07 -47.00 -14.85
C GLU A 211 -23.61 -45.56 -14.75
N LYS A 212 -23.41 -44.89 -13.61
CA LYS A 212 -23.76 -43.48 -13.39
C LYS A 212 -22.56 -42.53 -13.43
N VAL A 213 -21.42 -42.91 -12.84
CA VAL A 213 -20.23 -42.06 -12.73
C VAL A 213 -18.94 -42.79 -13.12
N ARG A 214 -18.15 -42.16 -14.00
CA ARG A 214 -16.88 -42.69 -14.50
C ARG A 214 -15.71 -42.05 -13.77
N PHE A 215 -15.12 -42.77 -12.82
CA PHE A 215 -13.86 -42.40 -12.16
C PHE A 215 -12.76 -42.07 -13.20
N GLN A 216 -12.05 -40.96 -13.00
CA GLN A 216 -10.92 -40.51 -13.82
C GLN A 216 -9.57 -40.72 -13.11
N GLY A 217 -9.52 -40.47 -11.80
CA GLY A 217 -8.28 -40.54 -11.03
C GLY A 217 -8.37 -39.90 -9.64
N VAL A 218 -7.23 -39.78 -8.97
CA VAL A 218 -7.08 -39.00 -7.74
C VAL A 218 -5.93 -38.02 -7.90
N THR A 219 -6.19 -36.74 -7.63
CA THR A 219 -5.21 -35.64 -7.66
C THR A 219 -5.09 -34.98 -6.28
N ALA A 220 -4.10 -34.11 -6.09
CA ALA A 220 -3.96 -33.32 -4.87
C ALA A 220 -4.90 -32.10 -4.92
N ASN A 221 -5.54 -31.77 -3.80
CA ASN A 221 -6.46 -30.62 -3.69
C ASN A 221 -5.73 -29.30 -3.36
N GLN A 222 -4.54 -29.38 -2.78
CA GLN A 222 -3.68 -28.24 -2.44
C GLN A 222 -2.19 -28.62 -2.63
N ASN A 223 -1.29 -27.62 -2.64
CA ASN A 223 0.17 -27.79 -2.78
C ASN A 223 0.84 -28.35 -1.52
N VAL A 224 0.42 -29.54 -1.07
CA VAL A 224 0.97 -30.21 0.13
C VAL A 224 2.36 -30.78 -0.18
N GLU A 225 3.42 -30.19 0.40
CA GLU A 225 4.83 -30.48 0.03
C GLU A 225 5.18 -31.98 0.20
N GLY A 226 5.32 -32.68 -0.92
CA GLY A 226 5.67 -34.11 -0.96
C GLY A 226 4.54 -35.06 -0.59
N LEU A 227 3.27 -34.67 -0.81
CA LEU A 227 2.16 -35.62 -0.89
C LEU A 227 2.35 -36.57 -2.09
N MET A 228 2.58 -37.85 -1.82
CA MET A 228 2.57 -38.94 -2.79
C MET A 228 1.19 -39.61 -2.78
N ILE A 229 0.62 -39.82 -3.96
CA ILE A 229 -0.68 -40.48 -4.16
C ILE A 229 -0.45 -41.67 -5.08
N SER A 230 -1.11 -42.79 -4.79
CA SER A 230 -1.24 -43.93 -5.70
C SER A 230 -2.65 -44.49 -5.60
N TYR A 231 -3.18 -44.97 -6.73
CA TYR A 231 -4.48 -45.63 -6.77
C TYR A 231 -4.46 -46.76 -7.80
N ASN A 232 -5.29 -47.78 -7.58
CA ASN A 232 -5.44 -48.90 -8.50
C ASN A 232 -6.88 -49.42 -8.48
N LYS A 233 -7.46 -49.68 -9.66
CA LYS A 233 -8.79 -50.26 -9.79
C LYS A 233 -8.73 -51.74 -9.40
N ILE A 234 -9.55 -52.14 -8.43
CA ILE A 234 -9.57 -53.51 -7.88
C ILE A 234 -10.51 -54.37 -8.72
N GLU A 235 -11.73 -53.88 -8.94
CA GLU A 235 -12.82 -54.55 -9.63
C GLU A 235 -13.80 -53.51 -10.22
N LYS A 236 -14.91 -53.94 -10.83
CA LYS A 236 -15.93 -53.02 -11.35
C LYS A 236 -16.47 -52.18 -10.19
N GLY A 237 -16.35 -50.86 -10.30
CA GLY A 237 -16.84 -49.91 -9.29
C GLY A 237 -16.00 -49.79 -8.02
N LYS A 238 -14.78 -50.34 -7.94
CA LYS A 238 -13.89 -50.16 -6.78
C LYS A 238 -12.45 -49.82 -7.11
N VAL A 239 -11.90 -48.85 -6.39
CA VAL A 239 -10.51 -48.38 -6.49
C VAL A 239 -9.88 -48.35 -5.09
N LYS A 240 -8.71 -48.96 -4.91
CA LYS A 240 -7.89 -48.73 -3.71
C LYS A 240 -7.07 -47.47 -3.90
N VAL A 241 -7.13 -46.55 -2.94
CA VAL A 241 -6.34 -45.32 -2.91
C VAL A 241 -5.39 -45.37 -1.71
N ALA A 242 -4.14 -44.97 -1.88
CA ALA A 242 -3.14 -44.85 -0.82
C ALA A 242 -2.32 -43.57 -0.98
N TYR A 243 -2.08 -42.89 0.13
CA TYR A 243 -1.45 -41.57 0.18
C TYR A 243 -0.39 -41.50 1.30
N ALA A 244 0.63 -40.66 1.10
CA ALA A 244 1.69 -40.43 2.08
C ALA A 244 2.21 -38.98 2.00
N PHE A 245 2.51 -38.39 3.15
CA PHE A 245 2.97 -37.00 3.30
C PHE A 245 4.44 -36.94 3.73
N SER A 246 5.11 -35.82 3.43
CA SER A 246 6.38 -35.47 4.10
C SER A 246 6.17 -35.23 5.59
N LYS A 247 5.07 -34.54 5.94
CA LYS A 247 4.55 -34.26 7.28
C LYS A 247 3.20 -33.55 7.15
N CYS A 248 2.22 -33.85 8.00
CA CYS A 248 0.99 -33.05 8.11
C CYS A 248 0.98 -32.25 9.42
N TYR A 249 0.50 -31.00 9.36
CA TYR A 249 0.47 -30.05 10.48
C TYR A 249 -0.88 -29.35 10.67
N ASN A 250 -1.66 -29.16 9.60
CA ASN A 250 -2.93 -28.43 9.67
C ASN A 250 -3.97 -29.29 10.38
N LEU A 251 -4.60 -28.78 11.44
CA LEU A 251 -5.62 -29.53 12.18
C LEU A 251 -6.74 -30.02 11.25
N THR A 252 -7.23 -29.22 10.31
CA THR A 252 -8.20 -29.68 9.30
C THR A 252 -7.70 -29.44 7.89
N MET A 253 -7.78 -30.45 7.03
CA MET A 253 -7.36 -30.35 5.62
C MET A 253 -8.04 -31.40 4.73
N ASN A 254 -8.60 -30.96 3.60
CA ASN A 254 -9.02 -31.81 2.49
C ASN A 254 -7.93 -31.78 1.40
N PHE A 255 -7.25 -32.90 1.16
CA PHE A 255 -5.99 -32.94 0.41
C PHE A 255 -6.03 -33.82 -0.84
N LEU A 256 -7.05 -34.67 -1.01
CA LEU A 256 -7.28 -35.41 -2.27
C LEU A 256 -8.53 -34.88 -2.97
N ASN A 257 -8.44 -34.76 -4.29
CA ASN A 257 -9.55 -34.60 -5.20
C ASN A 257 -9.75 -35.91 -5.96
N ILE A 258 -10.84 -36.63 -5.65
CA ILE A 258 -11.23 -37.87 -6.31
C ILE A 258 -12.11 -37.50 -7.50
N GLN A 259 -11.60 -37.73 -8.72
CA GLN A 259 -12.20 -37.22 -9.95
C GLN A 259 -13.16 -38.21 -10.57
N PHE A 260 -14.35 -37.72 -10.91
CA PHE A 260 -15.42 -38.46 -11.56
C PHE A 260 -16.00 -37.64 -12.72
N VAL A 261 -16.61 -38.34 -13.68
CA VAL A 261 -17.42 -37.74 -14.75
C VAL A 261 -18.81 -38.37 -14.71
N PRO A 262 -19.90 -37.60 -14.48
CA PRO A 262 -21.26 -38.13 -14.56
C PRO A 262 -21.64 -38.47 -15.99
N LEU A 263 -22.37 -39.58 -16.19
CA LEU A 263 -22.65 -40.14 -17.51
C LEU A 263 -24.04 -39.80 -18.05
N GLU A 264 -25.03 -39.59 -17.18
CA GLU A 264 -26.42 -39.28 -17.57
C GLU A 264 -27.02 -38.14 -16.73
N LYS A 265 -28.04 -37.45 -17.25
CA LYS A 265 -28.74 -36.36 -16.54
C LYS A 265 -29.66 -36.92 -15.47
N SER A 266 -29.86 -36.16 -14.39
CA SER A 266 -30.66 -36.58 -13.22
C SER A 266 -30.15 -37.86 -12.55
N THR A 267 -28.86 -38.17 -12.71
CA THR A 267 -28.18 -39.20 -11.93
C THR A 267 -27.84 -38.69 -10.54
N SER A 268 -28.24 -39.47 -9.53
CA SER A 268 -27.64 -39.48 -8.19
C SER A 268 -26.84 -40.78 -8.03
N SER A 269 -25.56 -40.64 -7.69
CA SER A 269 -24.64 -41.75 -7.43
C SER A 269 -23.97 -41.59 -6.08
N ASN A 270 -24.21 -42.55 -5.18
CA ASN A 270 -23.50 -42.63 -3.92
C ASN A 270 -22.11 -43.25 -4.13
N ILE A 271 -21.14 -42.65 -3.46
CA ILE A 271 -19.74 -43.05 -3.44
C ILE A 271 -19.40 -43.30 -1.98
N SER A 272 -18.84 -44.46 -1.67
CA SER A 272 -18.52 -44.85 -0.30
C SER A 272 -17.04 -45.19 -0.13
N LEU A 273 -16.48 -44.84 1.03
CA LEU A 273 -15.15 -45.24 1.46
C LEU A 273 -15.25 -46.32 2.54
N SER A 274 -14.51 -47.42 2.38
CA SER A 274 -14.30 -48.44 3.40
C SER A 274 -12.80 -48.66 3.65
N ASP A 275 -12.46 -49.43 4.68
CA ASP A 275 -11.07 -49.74 5.09
C ASP A 275 -10.19 -48.48 5.24
N VAL A 276 -10.77 -47.38 5.73
CA VAL A 276 -10.05 -46.12 5.91
C VAL A 276 -9.00 -46.32 6.99
N THR A 277 -7.74 -46.14 6.60
CA THR A 277 -6.56 -46.39 7.44
C THR A 277 -5.66 -45.18 7.44
N ILE A 278 -5.08 -44.86 8.60
CA ILE A 278 -4.02 -43.83 8.76
C ILE A 278 -2.81 -44.40 9.50
N THR A 279 -1.65 -43.78 9.26
CA THR A 279 -0.39 -44.04 9.96
C THR A 279 0.17 -42.70 10.46
N ASN A 280 0.62 -42.63 11.71
CA ASN A 280 1.16 -41.40 12.30
C ASN A 280 2.70 -41.32 12.32
N GLU A 281 3.27 -40.19 12.78
CA GLU A 281 4.71 -39.99 13.00
C GLU A 281 5.39 -41.05 13.89
N GLN A 282 4.63 -41.77 14.73
CA GLN A 282 5.14 -42.82 15.60
C GLN A 282 5.14 -44.21 14.95
N LEU A 283 4.65 -44.32 13.69
CA LEU A 283 4.38 -45.57 12.98
C LEU A 283 3.32 -46.44 13.67
N GLN A 284 2.33 -45.80 14.29
CA GLN A 284 1.10 -46.46 14.74
C GLN A 284 0.08 -46.37 13.60
N GLU A 285 -0.55 -47.49 13.27
CA GLU A 285 -1.65 -47.59 12.30
C GLU A 285 -2.99 -47.57 13.03
N CYS A 286 -3.99 -46.93 12.43
CA CYS A 286 -5.37 -46.92 12.89
C CYS A 286 -6.29 -47.20 11.71
N THR A 287 -7.24 -48.11 11.88
CA THR A 287 -8.38 -48.29 10.98
C THR A 287 -9.57 -47.52 11.56
N PHE A 288 -10.42 -46.97 10.71
CA PHE A 288 -11.74 -46.46 11.09
C PHE A 288 -12.81 -47.44 10.61
N ASP A 289 -13.65 -47.90 11.54
CA ASP A 289 -14.75 -48.82 11.24
C ASP A 289 -16.01 -48.02 10.86
N GLY A 290 -16.33 -47.98 9.57
CA GLY A 290 -17.54 -47.32 9.03
C GLY A 290 -17.51 -47.17 7.51
N SER A 291 -18.67 -46.96 6.88
CA SER A 291 -18.75 -46.41 5.53
C SER A 291 -18.81 -44.88 5.59
N TYR A 292 -17.96 -44.21 4.81
CA TYR A 292 -18.01 -42.75 4.64
C TYR A 292 -18.61 -42.45 3.28
N GLU A 293 -19.78 -41.83 3.26
CA GLU A 293 -20.60 -41.71 2.05
C GLU A 293 -20.71 -40.27 1.59
N ALA A 294 -20.61 -40.08 0.28
CA ALA A 294 -20.80 -38.81 -0.41
C ALA A 294 -21.53 -39.06 -1.74
N THR A 295 -22.32 -38.09 -2.19
CA THR A 295 -23.12 -38.21 -3.41
C THR A 295 -22.57 -37.29 -4.50
N ILE A 296 -22.57 -37.77 -5.75
CA ILE A 296 -22.56 -36.90 -6.93
C ILE A 296 -23.99 -36.85 -7.47
N SER A 297 -24.56 -35.66 -7.56
CA SER A 297 -25.83 -35.40 -8.23
C SER A 297 -25.63 -34.53 -9.48
N THR A 298 -26.43 -34.79 -10.51
CA THR A 298 -26.53 -33.98 -11.73
C THR A 298 -27.87 -33.25 -11.85
N SER A 299 -28.50 -33.02 -10.70
CA SER A 299 -29.77 -32.30 -10.53
C SER A 299 -29.74 -31.56 -9.20
N GLU A 300 -30.29 -30.34 -9.20
CA GLU A 300 -30.78 -29.70 -7.97
C GLU A 300 -31.71 -30.69 -7.24
N GLN A 301 -31.67 -30.67 -5.90
CA GLN A 301 -32.30 -31.70 -5.09
C GLN A 301 -33.84 -31.62 -5.09
N GLN A 302 -34.50 -32.57 -5.76
CA GLN A 302 -35.77 -33.09 -5.27
C GLN A 302 -35.47 -34.25 -4.33
N SER A 303 -35.86 -34.11 -3.06
CA SER A 303 -35.81 -35.19 -2.06
C SER A 303 -37.00 -36.12 -2.21
N ASP A 304 -36.82 -37.42 -1.97
CA ASP A 304 -37.93 -38.40 -1.88
C ASP A 304 -38.88 -38.14 -0.67
N ASN A 305 -38.55 -37.17 0.18
CA ASN A 305 -39.40 -36.66 1.26
C ASN A 305 -40.30 -35.54 0.74
N LEU A 306 -41.60 -35.62 1.03
CA LEU A 306 -42.59 -34.61 0.65
C LEU A 306 -42.35 -33.30 1.41
N PHE A 307 -41.97 -33.39 2.69
CA PHE A 307 -41.58 -32.25 3.52
C PHE A 307 -40.16 -32.43 4.06
N THR A 308 -39.35 -31.37 3.98
CA THR A 308 -38.02 -31.31 4.58
C THR A 308 -37.92 -30.16 5.58
N VAL A 309 -37.38 -30.47 6.77
CA VAL A 309 -37.00 -29.48 7.78
C VAL A 309 -35.51 -29.18 7.62
N ASN A 310 -35.19 -27.97 7.18
CA ASN A 310 -33.81 -27.53 6.94
C ASN A 310 -33.44 -26.38 7.91
N GLY A 311 -32.15 -26.24 8.20
CA GLY A 311 -31.60 -25.26 9.14
C GLY A 311 -30.12 -25.52 9.36
N LEU A 312 -29.49 -24.83 10.32
CA LEU A 312 -28.05 -24.99 10.58
C LEU A 312 -27.75 -26.26 11.41
N ASP A 313 -26.71 -27.01 11.01
CA ASP A 313 -26.16 -28.14 11.78
C ASP A 313 -25.56 -27.71 13.13
N SER A 314 -25.09 -26.46 13.20
CA SER A 314 -24.45 -25.85 14.37
C SER A 314 -24.73 -24.36 14.41
N ILE A 315 -24.94 -23.83 15.60
CA ILE A 315 -25.11 -22.40 15.89
C ILE A 315 -24.35 -22.05 17.18
N ASP A 316 -23.92 -20.80 17.36
CA ASP A 316 -23.27 -20.37 18.59
C ASP A 316 -24.30 -19.81 19.60
N SER A 317 -23.99 -19.92 20.89
CA SER A 317 -24.92 -19.56 21.98
C SER A 317 -25.40 -18.11 21.89
N GLN A 318 -26.68 -17.86 22.14
CA GLN A 318 -27.36 -16.56 22.03
C GLN A 318 -27.57 -16.01 20.61
N GLU A 319 -27.09 -16.68 19.56
CA GLU A 319 -27.42 -16.31 18.18
C GLU A 319 -28.84 -16.75 17.78
N THR A 320 -29.37 -16.08 16.75
CA THR A 320 -30.65 -16.40 16.10
C THR A 320 -30.42 -17.07 14.75
N PHE A 321 -31.16 -18.13 14.46
CA PHE A 321 -31.06 -18.88 13.21
C PHE A 321 -32.44 -19.28 12.68
N ASP A 322 -32.49 -19.54 11.38
CA ASP A 322 -33.71 -19.92 10.68
C ASP A 322 -33.85 -21.44 10.59
N VAL A 323 -35.05 -21.94 10.91
CA VAL A 323 -35.50 -23.30 10.57
C VAL A 323 -36.62 -23.19 9.54
N THR A 324 -36.44 -23.83 8.40
CA THR A 324 -37.29 -23.67 7.21
C THR A 324 -37.95 -25.00 6.86
N ILE A 325 -39.27 -24.98 6.63
CA ILE A 325 -40.02 -26.16 6.20
C ILE A 325 -40.32 -26.00 4.72
N ASN A 326 -39.76 -26.89 3.91
CA ASN A 326 -39.86 -26.88 2.45
C ASN A 326 -40.74 -28.04 1.98
N LEU A 327 -41.54 -27.79 0.95
CA LEU A 327 -42.36 -28.76 0.24
C LEU A 327 -41.65 -29.14 -1.07
N ALA A 328 -41.56 -30.43 -1.37
CA ALA A 328 -40.98 -30.96 -2.60
C ALA A 328 -42.06 -31.61 -3.47
N GLY A 329 -41.91 -31.46 -4.80
CA GLY A 329 -42.81 -32.03 -5.79
C GLY A 329 -44.11 -31.24 -6.03
N ASN A 330 -44.62 -31.41 -7.25
CA ASN A 330 -45.86 -30.81 -7.78
C ASN A 330 -47.10 -31.51 -7.19
N SER A 331 -47.24 -31.37 -5.86
CA SER A 331 -47.89 -32.31 -4.95
C SER A 331 -49.41 -32.21 -4.89
N GLY A 332 -50.02 -31.13 -5.40
CA GLY A 332 -51.47 -31.01 -5.51
C GLY A 332 -52.21 -30.82 -4.17
N ILE A 333 -51.47 -30.59 -3.09
CA ILE A 333 -51.99 -30.36 -1.74
C ILE A 333 -52.93 -29.16 -1.73
N ALA A 334 -54.06 -29.31 -1.03
CA ALA A 334 -55.04 -28.26 -0.78
C ALA A 334 -55.06 -27.83 0.69
N SER A 335 -54.81 -28.73 1.65
CA SER A 335 -54.65 -28.33 3.06
C SER A 335 -53.62 -29.16 3.82
N MET A 336 -53.07 -28.57 4.88
CA MET A 336 -52.25 -29.24 5.88
C MET A 336 -52.53 -28.66 7.27
N THR A 337 -52.57 -29.51 8.29
CA THR A 337 -52.42 -29.14 9.71
C THR A 337 -51.24 -29.91 10.27
N ALA A 338 -50.31 -29.22 10.94
CA ALA A 338 -49.06 -29.82 11.44
C ALA A 338 -48.49 -29.05 12.64
N TYR A 339 -47.40 -29.56 13.21
CA TYR A 339 -46.57 -28.85 14.16
C TYR A 339 -45.09 -29.24 14.09
N LEU A 340 -44.23 -28.27 14.40
CA LEU A 340 -42.82 -28.51 14.67
C LEU A 340 -42.61 -28.58 16.20
N GLU A 341 -42.15 -29.72 16.70
CA GLU A 341 -41.62 -29.87 18.06
C GLU A 341 -40.17 -29.43 18.12
N TYR A 342 -39.76 -28.79 19.22
CA TYR A 342 -38.39 -28.38 19.47
C TYR A 342 -38.01 -28.43 20.96
N ASP A 343 -36.73 -28.63 21.23
CA ASP A 343 -36.18 -28.64 22.60
C ASP A 343 -36.20 -27.23 23.22
N LYS A 344 -37.34 -26.84 23.80
CA LYS A 344 -37.61 -25.52 24.40
C LYS A 344 -36.62 -25.04 25.48
N ASP A 345 -35.84 -25.97 26.06
CA ASP A 345 -34.83 -25.68 27.08
C ASP A 345 -33.45 -25.40 26.47
N ILE A 346 -33.35 -25.46 25.13
CA ILE A 346 -32.17 -25.14 24.30
C ILE A 346 -32.49 -24.00 23.33
N PHE A 347 -33.70 -24.00 22.74
CA PHE A 347 -34.14 -23.05 21.73
C PHE A 347 -35.43 -22.31 22.14
N GLU A 348 -35.51 -21.02 21.80
CA GLU A 348 -36.69 -20.17 22.00
C GLU A 348 -37.11 -19.55 20.66
N ILE A 349 -38.37 -19.74 20.25
CA ILE A 349 -38.90 -19.15 19.02
C ILE A 349 -39.04 -17.63 19.15
N GLN A 350 -38.56 -16.90 18.14
CA GLN A 350 -38.59 -15.45 18.04
C GLN A 350 -39.64 -14.96 17.03
N ASP A 351 -39.78 -15.66 15.90
CA ASP A 351 -40.71 -15.31 14.81
C ASP A 351 -41.21 -16.55 14.04
N ALA A 352 -42.34 -16.44 13.36
CA ALA A 352 -42.92 -17.47 12.51
C ALA A 352 -43.72 -16.87 11.33
N SER A 353 -43.33 -17.21 10.11
CA SER A 353 -43.94 -16.69 8.88
C SER A 353 -44.16 -17.78 7.82
N PHE A 354 -45.11 -17.52 6.90
CA PHE A 354 -45.40 -18.36 5.74
C PHE A 354 -44.86 -17.74 4.46
N SER A 355 -44.68 -18.56 3.41
CA SER A 355 -44.23 -18.11 2.09
C SER A 355 -45.40 -17.59 1.24
N ASP A 356 -45.56 -16.26 1.20
CA ASP A 356 -46.56 -15.54 0.38
C ASP A 356 -46.49 -15.88 -1.12
N GLY A 357 -45.34 -16.37 -1.60
CA GLY A 357 -45.13 -16.78 -2.98
C GLY A 357 -45.80 -18.11 -3.32
N ILE A 358 -45.73 -19.09 -2.41
CA ILE A 358 -46.26 -20.45 -2.63
C ILE A 358 -47.71 -20.58 -2.13
N LEU A 359 -48.05 -19.97 -1.00
CA LEU A 359 -49.36 -20.09 -0.33
C LEU A 359 -50.37 -18.99 -0.71
N LYS A 360 -50.20 -18.40 -1.90
CA LYS A 360 -51.01 -17.29 -2.39
C LYS A 360 -52.49 -17.70 -2.57
N ASN A 361 -53.40 -16.93 -1.96
CA ASN A 361 -54.84 -17.24 -1.85
C ASN A 361 -55.16 -18.48 -0.97
N SER A 362 -54.41 -18.69 0.11
CA SER A 362 -54.74 -19.64 1.17
C SER A 362 -55.10 -18.96 2.50
N PHE A 363 -55.87 -19.65 3.34
CA PHE A 363 -56.04 -19.30 4.76
C PHE A 363 -54.93 -19.95 5.57
N THR A 364 -54.07 -19.15 6.18
CA THR A 364 -52.93 -19.61 7.00
C THR A 364 -53.12 -19.27 8.47
N ASN A 365 -52.59 -20.12 9.37
CA ASN A 365 -52.60 -19.88 10.82
C ASN A 365 -51.32 -20.46 11.45
N VAL A 366 -50.68 -19.72 12.36
CA VAL A 366 -49.60 -20.20 13.25
C VAL A 366 -49.98 -19.91 14.70
N SER A 367 -49.76 -20.87 15.59
CA SER A 367 -49.93 -20.70 17.03
C SER A 367 -48.82 -21.38 17.82
N THR A 368 -48.19 -20.64 18.74
CA THR A 368 -47.18 -21.16 19.66
C THR A 368 -47.85 -21.80 20.87
N SER A 369 -47.46 -23.03 21.21
CA SER A 369 -47.94 -23.71 22.42
C SER A 369 -46.90 -23.68 23.53
N THR A 370 -47.36 -23.70 24.79
CA THR A 370 -46.53 -23.63 26.01
C THR A 370 -45.67 -24.88 26.28
N LYS A 371 -45.49 -25.76 25.28
CA LYS A 371 -44.82 -27.08 25.41
C LYS A 371 -43.74 -27.33 24.33
N GLY A 372 -43.11 -26.28 23.80
CA GLY A 372 -42.07 -26.45 22.77
C GLY A 372 -42.61 -26.98 21.44
N LYS A 373 -43.85 -26.59 21.07
CA LYS A 373 -44.41 -26.90 19.75
C LYS A 373 -44.97 -25.65 19.08
N VAL A 374 -44.64 -25.46 17.81
CA VAL A 374 -45.27 -24.48 16.92
C VAL A 374 -46.31 -25.20 16.08
N LYS A 375 -47.60 -24.91 16.28
CA LYS A 375 -48.68 -25.44 15.43
C LYS A 375 -48.90 -24.52 14.24
N PHE A 376 -49.05 -25.08 13.05
CA PHE A 376 -49.35 -24.33 11.83
C PHE A 376 -50.31 -25.10 10.93
N ALA A 377 -51.18 -24.37 10.24
CA ALA A 377 -52.11 -24.92 9.27
C ALA A 377 -52.26 -23.98 8.07
N PHE A 378 -52.53 -24.56 6.90
CA PHE A 378 -52.95 -23.81 5.72
C PHE A 378 -54.10 -24.53 4.99
N MET A 379 -54.97 -23.75 4.34
CA MET A 379 -56.00 -24.23 3.41
C MET A 379 -56.02 -23.35 2.16
N SER A 380 -55.59 -23.89 1.02
CA SER A 380 -55.52 -23.19 -0.26
C SER A 380 -56.83 -23.28 -1.05
N THR A 381 -57.16 -22.22 -1.79
CA THR A 381 -58.30 -22.19 -2.72
C THR A 381 -57.99 -22.83 -4.09
N GLY A 382 -56.75 -23.32 -4.28
CA GLY A 382 -56.34 -24.09 -5.46
C GLY A 382 -55.04 -24.85 -5.22
N ASN A 383 -54.76 -25.86 -6.05
CA ASN A 383 -53.61 -26.76 -5.90
C ASN A 383 -52.27 -26.00 -5.73
N ILE A 384 -51.53 -26.35 -4.69
CA ILE A 384 -50.11 -25.96 -4.58
C ILE A 384 -49.31 -26.79 -5.59
N LYS A 385 -48.54 -26.09 -6.45
CA LYS A 385 -47.81 -26.67 -7.61
C LYS A 385 -46.34 -26.26 -7.69
N ALA A 386 -45.83 -25.60 -6.65
CA ALA A 386 -44.48 -25.05 -6.61
C ALA A 386 -43.70 -25.67 -5.46
N ASP A 387 -42.56 -26.28 -5.80
CA ASP A 387 -41.53 -26.71 -4.86
C ASP A 387 -40.90 -25.49 -4.17
N GLY A 388 -40.50 -25.64 -2.91
CA GLY A 388 -39.74 -24.62 -2.18
C GLY A 388 -40.18 -24.40 -0.73
N GLN A 389 -39.69 -23.31 -0.14
CA GLN A 389 -39.98 -22.97 1.24
C GLN A 389 -41.45 -22.58 1.44
N VAL A 390 -42.13 -23.26 2.36
CA VAL A 390 -43.52 -23.00 2.74
C VAL A 390 -43.61 -22.23 4.06
N ILE A 391 -42.73 -22.54 5.01
CA ILE A 391 -42.71 -21.93 6.36
C ILE A 391 -41.29 -21.51 6.74
N LYS A 392 -41.17 -20.39 7.44
CA LYS A 392 -39.96 -19.91 8.09
C LYS A 392 -40.22 -19.75 9.60
N LEU A 393 -39.37 -20.34 10.43
CA LEU A 393 -39.44 -20.25 11.90
C LEU A 393 -38.08 -19.80 12.43
N THR A 394 -38.03 -18.65 13.08
CA THR A 394 -36.78 -18.06 13.58
C THR A 394 -36.59 -18.44 15.04
N PHE A 395 -35.50 -19.13 15.37
CA PHE A 395 -35.18 -19.60 16.73
C PHE A 395 -33.94 -18.92 17.28
N LYS A 396 -33.85 -18.80 18.60
CA LYS A 396 -32.66 -18.33 19.32
C LYS A 396 -32.11 -19.44 20.22
N ALA A 397 -30.80 -19.64 20.23
CA ALA A 397 -30.14 -20.54 21.18
C ALA A 397 -30.06 -19.89 22.58
N THR A 398 -30.81 -20.38 23.56
CA THR A 398 -30.86 -19.78 24.91
C THR A 398 -29.73 -20.27 25.82
N LYS A 399 -29.18 -21.45 25.55
CA LYS A 399 -28.10 -22.08 26.32
C LYS A 399 -26.71 -21.55 25.93
N ASN A 400 -25.85 -21.30 26.93
CA ASN A 400 -24.43 -20.98 26.75
C ASN A 400 -23.55 -22.13 27.26
N GLU A 401 -23.74 -23.29 26.65
CA GLU A 401 -23.07 -24.56 26.92
C GLU A 401 -23.16 -25.46 25.69
N ASN A 402 -22.23 -26.40 25.53
CA ASN A 402 -22.19 -27.29 24.36
C ASN A 402 -23.30 -28.35 24.47
N VAL A 403 -24.41 -28.12 23.78
CA VAL A 403 -25.60 -29.00 23.79
C VAL A 403 -26.07 -29.31 22.36
N THR A 404 -27.01 -30.25 22.22
CA THR A 404 -27.61 -30.60 20.94
C THR A 404 -29.11 -30.69 21.13
N GLY A 405 -29.86 -29.91 20.34
CA GLY A 405 -31.31 -29.93 20.33
C GLY A 405 -31.86 -30.39 18.98
N LYS A 406 -33.13 -30.78 18.96
CA LYS A 406 -33.81 -31.36 17.80
C LYS A 406 -34.99 -30.51 17.36
N PHE A 407 -35.32 -30.62 16.09
CA PHE A 407 -36.53 -30.09 15.47
C PHE A 407 -37.24 -31.23 14.73
N GLN A 408 -38.43 -31.60 15.20
CA GLN A 408 -39.20 -32.72 14.65
C GLN A 408 -40.54 -32.23 14.09
N LEU A 409 -40.78 -32.49 12.81
CA LEU A 409 -42.04 -32.16 12.15
C LEU A 409 -43.02 -33.32 12.29
N VAL A 410 -44.24 -33.01 12.74
CA VAL A 410 -45.36 -33.94 12.83
C VAL A 410 -46.54 -33.33 12.08
N VAL A 411 -47.07 -34.05 11.10
CA VAL A 411 -48.27 -33.67 10.36
C VAL A 411 -49.48 -34.33 11.02
N ASP A 412 -50.47 -33.52 11.41
CA ASP A 412 -51.74 -34.02 11.99
C ASP A 412 -52.69 -34.47 10.86
N GLU A 413 -52.86 -33.65 9.81
CA GLU A 413 -53.69 -33.92 8.64
C GLU A 413 -53.08 -33.30 7.37
N LEU A 414 -53.23 -33.97 6.22
CA LEU A 414 -52.76 -33.52 4.91
C LEU A 414 -53.75 -33.98 3.84
N THR A 415 -54.29 -33.06 3.03
CA THR A 415 -55.26 -33.39 1.97
C THR A 415 -54.89 -32.81 0.61
N ASP A 416 -55.17 -33.58 -0.45
CA ASP A 416 -55.04 -33.14 -1.84
C ASP A 416 -56.27 -32.33 -2.31
N SER A 417 -56.22 -31.83 -3.55
CA SER A 417 -57.35 -31.12 -4.18
C SER A 417 -58.62 -31.94 -4.40
N ASN A 418 -58.60 -33.25 -4.09
CA ASN A 418 -59.77 -34.14 -4.16
C ASN A 418 -60.32 -34.46 -2.75
N ALA A 419 -59.77 -33.84 -1.71
CA ALA A 419 -60.02 -34.13 -0.30
C ALA A 419 -59.67 -35.57 0.14
N THR A 420 -58.69 -36.18 -0.53
CA THR A 420 -58.10 -37.46 -0.11
C THR A 420 -56.95 -37.23 0.87
N ASN A 421 -56.97 -37.92 2.01
CA ASN A 421 -55.85 -37.90 2.97
C ASN A 421 -54.61 -38.55 2.36
N GLN A 422 -53.46 -37.91 2.53
CA GLN A 422 -52.19 -38.34 1.92
C GLN A 422 -51.15 -38.69 3.00
N GLU A 423 -50.59 -39.90 2.96
CA GLU A 423 -49.42 -40.26 3.78
C GLU A 423 -48.18 -39.52 3.26
N CYS A 424 -47.31 -39.04 4.16
CA CYS A 424 -46.17 -38.20 3.81
C CYS A 424 -44.86 -38.65 4.47
N ASN A 425 -43.79 -38.66 3.68
CA ASN A 425 -42.42 -38.85 4.17
C ASN A 425 -41.84 -37.51 4.62
N ILE A 426 -41.22 -37.49 5.81
CA ILE A 426 -40.75 -36.30 6.52
C ILE A 426 -39.30 -36.52 6.98
N SER A 427 -38.42 -35.54 6.76
CA SER A 427 -37.10 -35.48 7.41
C SER A 427 -37.07 -34.51 8.61
N ASN A 428 -36.39 -34.92 9.68
CA ASN A 428 -36.22 -34.14 10.92
C ASN A 428 -34.79 -33.59 11.02
N LEU A 429 -34.62 -32.48 11.75
CA LEU A 429 -33.35 -31.75 11.90
C LEU A 429 -32.78 -31.90 13.32
N THR A 430 -31.45 -31.80 13.45
CA THR A 430 -30.73 -31.81 14.73
C THR A 430 -29.61 -30.79 14.70
N THR A 431 -29.65 -29.81 15.60
CA THR A 431 -28.77 -28.64 15.61
C THR A 431 -27.94 -28.61 16.90
N LYS A 432 -26.63 -28.40 16.76
CA LYS A 432 -25.71 -28.22 17.89
C LYS A 432 -25.65 -26.76 18.31
N VAL A 433 -25.56 -26.51 19.62
CA VAL A 433 -25.26 -25.18 20.18
C VAL A 433 -23.84 -25.22 20.75
N ASN A 434 -22.98 -24.30 20.31
CA ASN A 434 -21.64 -24.13 20.85
C ASN A 434 -21.62 -23.05 21.94
N LYS A 435 -20.76 -23.24 22.94
CA LYS A 435 -20.51 -22.27 24.01
C LYS A 435 -19.59 -21.14 23.53
N ILE A 436 -20.08 -19.89 23.50
CA ILE A 436 -19.20 -18.73 23.26
C ILE A 436 -18.31 -18.50 24.48
N CYS A 437 -17.02 -18.79 24.32
CA CYS A 437 -15.98 -18.40 25.27
C CYS A 437 -15.52 -16.97 24.98
N ILE A 438 -15.79 -16.05 25.91
CA ILE A 438 -15.29 -14.67 25.86
C ILE A 438 -13.76 -14.70 25.98
N HIS A 439 -13.08 -14.46 24.87
CA HIS A 439 -11.61 -14.37 24.79
C HIS A 439 -11.16 -12.93 24.53
N ASN A 440 -9.92 -12.65 24.91
CA ASN A 440 -9.24 -11.40 24.57
C ASN A 440 -8.71 -11.48 23.12
N TYR A 441 -9.09 -10.52 22.28
CA TYR A 441 -8.68 -10.49 20.86
C TYR A 441 -7.67 -9.36 20.60
N ILE A 442 -6.64 -9.68 19.83
CA ILE A 442 -5.62 -8.76 19.34
C ILE A 442 -5.98 -8.39 17.90
N GLY A 443 -6.16 -7.10 17.63
CA GLY A 443 -6.53 -6.59 16.31
C GLY A 443 -7.16 -5.20 16.39
N PRO A 444 -7.73 -4.70 15.27
CA PRO A 444 -7.85 -5.37 13.98
C PRO A 444 -6.58 -5.29 13.12
N ASP A 445 -6.32 -6.34 12.34
CA ASP A 445 -5.46 -6.32 11.15
C ASP A 445 -6.33 -6.10 9.90
N PHE A 446 -6.06 -5.06 9.10
CA PHE A 446 -6.91 -4.69 7.97
C PHE A 446 -6.39 -5.28 6.65
N GLN A 447 -7.08 -6.30 6.16
CA GLN A 447 -6.73 -7.06 4.97
C GLN A 447 -7.48 -6.50 3.76
N TRP A 448 -6.77 -5.73 2.93
CA TRP A 448 -7.28 -5.11 1.72
C TRP A 448 -7.07 -6.00 0.48
N SER A 449 -7.97 -5.89 -0.50
CA SER A 449 -7.74 -6.44 -1.84
C SER A 449 -6.66 -5.65 -2.59
N SER A 450 -6.06 -6.26 -3.61
CA SER A 450 -4.92 -5.70 -4.37
C SER A 450 -5.27 -4.46 -5.23
N ASP A 451 -6.56 -4.16 -5.36
CA ASP A 451 -7.17 -3.02 -6.04
C ASP A 451 -7.87 -2.05 -5.07
N TYR A 452 -7.72 -2.27 -3.76
CA TYR A 452 -8.36 -1.54 -2.66
C TYR A 452 -9.89 -1.45 -2.70
N SER A 453 -10.57 -2.27 -3.50
CA SER A 453 -12.04 -2.26 -3.63
C SER A 453 -12.79 -2.91 -2.46
N THR A 454 -12.11 -3.78 -1.70
CA THR A 454 -12.66 -4.48 -0.53
C THR A 454 -11.66 -4.54 0.61
N CYS A 455 -12.15 -4.58 1.85
CA CYS A 455 -11.32 -4.68 3.05
C CYS A 455 -12.01 -5.50 4.14
N LYS A 456 -11.26 -6.36 4.84
CA LYS A 456 -11.73 -7.13 6.00
C LYS A 456 -10.85 -6.86 7.22
N ALA A 457 -11.45 -6.44 8.33
CA ALA A 457 -10.78 -6.22 9.61
C ALA A 457 -10.75 -7.53 10.42
N VAL A 458 -9.56 -8.05 10.71
CA VAL A 458 -9.35 -9.38 11.31
C VAL A 458 -8.83 -9.25 12.74
N TYR A 459 -9.61 -9.74 13.70
CA TYR A 459 -9.26 -9.85 15.11
C TYR A 459 -8.78 -11.27 15.42
N THR A 460 -7.57 -11.42 15.95
CA THR A 460 -6.95 -12.72 16.26
C THR A 460 -6.95 -12.98 17.76
N CYS A 461 -7.40 -14.15 18.21
CA CYS A 461 -7.40 -14.50 19.64
C CYS A 461 -5.98 -14.53 20.21
N GLU A 462 -5.75 -13.87 21.35
CA GLU A 462 -4.45 -13.83 22.05
C GLU A 462 -3.91 -15.23 22.39
N TYR A 463 -4.80 -16.22 22.52
CA TYR A 463 -4.50 -17.59 22.95
C TYR A 463 -4.53 -18.61 21.80
N ASN A 464 -5.02 -18.24 20.61
CA ASN A 464 -5.05 -19.12 19.43
C ASN A 464 -5.01 -18.31 18.12
N SER A 465 -3.90 -18.38 17.40
CA SER A 465 -3.71 -17.68 16.11
C SER A 465 -4.59 -18.20 14.96
N GLU A 466 -5.23 -19.36 15.11
CA GLU A 466 -6.21 -19.88 14.13
C GLU A 466 -7.64 -19.42 14.43
N HIS A 467 -7.90 -18.87 15.62
CA HIS A 467 -9.22 -18.36 16.01
C HIS A 467 -9.30 -16.86 15.71
N VAL A 468 -9.92 -16.53 14.57
CA VAL A 468 -10.04 -15.17 14.05
C VAL A 468 -11.50 -14.76 13.84
N VAL A 469 -11.83 -13.51 14.17
CA VAL A 469 -13.10 -12.86 13.85
C VAL A 469 -12.83 -11.84 12.74
N GLY A 470 -13.38 -12.09 11.54
CA GLY A 470 -13.20 -11.23 10.37
C GLY A 470 -14.46 -10.40 10.07
N ILE A 471 -14.33 -9.08 10.06
CA ILE A 471 -15.42 -8.13 9.84
C ILE A 471 -15.23 -7.47 8.47
N ASP A 472 -16.18 -7.68 7.57
CA ASP A 472 -16.20 -6.97 6.29
C ASP A 472 -16.46 -5.48 6.52
N CYS A 473 -15.65 -4.63 5.88
CA CYS A 473 -15.69 -3.19 6.07
C CYS A 473 -16.25 -2.50 4.82
N ASP A 474 -17.15 -1.54 5.02
CA ASP A 474 -17.59 -0.63 3.96
C ASP A 474 -16.40 0.22 3.51
N VAL A 475 -16.02 0.12 2.23
CA VAL A 475 -14.93 0.90 1.64
C VAL A 475 -15.51 2.10 0.89
N GLN A 476 -15.04 3.31 1.23
CA GLN A 476 -15.30 4.53 0.47
C GLN A 476 -14.01 5.07 -0.13
N THR A 477 -14.03 5.35 -1.44
CA THR A 477 -12.89 5.92 -2.17
C THR A 477 -13.12 7.41 -2.42
N LYS A 478 -12.20 8.26 -1.94
CA LYS A 478 -12.18 9.70 -2.17
C LYS A 478 -10.93 10.08 -2.98
N ARG A 479 -11.13 10.66 -4.16
CA ARG A 479 -10.03 11.12 -5.04
C ARG A 479 -9.86 12.64 -5.00
N THR A 480 -8.62 13.07 -4.79
CA THR A 480 -8.14 14.45 -4.87
C THR A 480 -7.25 14.55 -6.11
N GLU A 481 -7.62 15.42 -7.06
CA GLU A 481 -6.82 15.67 -8.28
C GLU A 481 -5.45 16.28 -7.94
N PRO A 482 -4.33 15.80 -8.53
CA PRO A 482 -3.07 16.52 -8.42
C PRO A 482 -3.15 17.88 -9.08
N THR A 483 -2.46 18.86 -8.49
CA THR A 483 -2.29 20.19 -9.08
C THR A 483 -0.99 20.22 -9.90
N CYS A 484 -0.46 21.41 -10.20
CA CYS A 484 0.85 21.55 -10.86
C CYS A 484 2.03 21.45 -9.88
N GLU A 485 1.78 21.68 -8.58
CA GLU A 485 2.80 21.88 -7.55
C GLU A 485 2.60 20.97 -6.33
N GLU A 486 1.36 20.54 -6.10
CA GLU A 486 0.99 19.62 -5.01
C GLU A 486 0.51 18.29 -5.59
N ASP A 487 0.96 17.20 -4.96
CA ASP A 487 0.53 15.84 -5.27
C ASP A 487 -0.96 15.63 -4.97
N GLY A 488 -1.61 14.86 -5.82
CA GLY A 488 -2.96 14.36 -5.59
C GLY A 488 -2.95 13.06 -4.81
N SER A 489 -4.14 12.59 -4.45
CA SER A 489 -4.31 11.37 -3.68
C SER A 489 -5.58 10.62 -4.04
N ILE A 490 -5.52 9.30 -4.04
CA ILE A 490 -6.72 8.45 -3.92
C ILE A 490 -6.68 7.86 -2.52
N VAL A 491 -7.63 8.25 -1.68
CA VAL A 491 -7.76 7.76 -0.31
C VAL A 491 -8.92 6.79 -0.25
N HIS A 492 -8.61 5.53 0.01
CA HIS A 492 -9.58 4.47 0.29
C HIS A 492 -9.71 4.37 1.81
N THR A 493 -10.92 4.56 2.32
CA THR A 493 -11.25 4.50 3.75
C THR A 493 -12.14 3.29 3.99
N ALA A 494 -11.66 2.32 4.76
CA ALA A 494 -12.47 1.22 5.26
C ALA A 494 -13.12 1.62 6.59
N THR A 495 -14.40 1.32 6.76
CA THR A 495 -15.14 1.51 8.02
C THR A 495 -15.96 0.29 8.38
N GLY A 496 -15.99 -0.06 9.66
CA GLY A 496 -16.80 -1.15 10.20
C GLY A 496 -17.18 -0.89 11.66
N LYS A 497 -17.77 -1.89 12.32
CA LYS A 497 -18.07 -1.86 13.76
C LYS A 497 -17.68 -3.17 14.43
N TYR A 498 -17.11 -3.09 15.63
CA TYR A 498 -16.83 -4.23 16.50
C TYR A 498 -17.23 -3.88 17.93
N ASN A 499 -18.00 -4.74 18.61
CA ASN A 499 -18.48 -4.51 19.98
C ASN A 499 -19.11 -3.10 20.21
N ASN A 500 -19.88 -2.61 19.23
CA ASN A 500 -20.43 -1.24 19.12
C ASN A 500 -19.44 -0.08 18.97
N GLU A 501 -18.12 -0.32 19.00
CA GLU A 501 -17.12 0.69 18.66
C GLU A 501 -16.91 0.76 17.14
N ALA A 502 -16.63 1.97 16.63
CA ALA A 502 -16.37 2.20 15.21
C ALA A 502 -14.90 1.95 14.89
N ILE A 503 -14.64 1.14 13.86
CA ILE A 503 -13.28 0.76 13.43
C ILE A 503 -13.01 1.29 12.02
N THR A 504 -11.79 1.76 11.77
CA THR A 504 -11.42 2.33 10.47
C THR A 504 -9.94 2.20 10.17
N ASP A 505 -9.62 2.11 8.88
CA ASP A 505 -8.27 2.16 8.33
C ASP A 505 -8.28 2.88 6.98
N THR A 506 -7.13 3.41 6.57
CA THR A 506 -6.99 4.15 5.31
C THR A 506 -5.80 3.64 4.50
N LYS A 507 -5.96 3.64 3.18
CA LYS A 507 -4.90 3.42 2.20
C LYS A 507 -4.89 4.58 1.22
N THR A 508 -3.71 5.15 1.00
CA THR A 508 -3.52 6.35 0.17
C THR A 508 -2.59 6.04 -0.97
N GLU A 509 -3.11 6.05 -2.20
CA GLU A 509 -2.31 6.09 -3.42
C GLU A 509 -1.90 7.54 -3.70
N LYS A 510 -0.61 7.76 -3.96
CA LYS A 510 -0.05 9.06 -4.35
C LYS A 510 -0.22 9.25 -5.85
N LEU A 511 -0.83 10.36 -6.26
CA LEU A 511 -0.87 10.79 -7.65
C LEU A 511 0.13 11.93 -7.82
N GLU A 512 1.28 11.66 -8.44
CA GLU A 512 2.34 12.68 -8.60
C GLU A 512 1.78 13.98 -9.21
N ALA A 513 2.25 15.13 -8.71
CA ALA A 513 1.90 16.44 -9.23
C ALA A 513 2.10 16.51 -10.76
N LYS A 514 1.14 17.12 -11.46
CA LYS A 514 1.10 17.15 -12.95
C LYS A 514 2.26 17.95 -13.56
N GLY A 515 3.01 18.67 -12.73
CA GLY A 515 4.08 19.58 -13.13
C GLY A 515 3.54 20.82 -13.86
N HIS A 516 4.45 21.73 -14.17
CA HIS A 516 4.14 22.90 -14.98
C HIS A 516 4.28 22.58 -16.47
N ILE A 517 3.15 22.39 -17.16
CA ILE A 517 3.12 22.18 -18.61
C ILE A 517 3.18 23.55 -19.31
N ALA A 518 4.29 23.82 -19.99
CA ALA A 518 4.49 25.04 -20.77
C ALA A 518 3.44 25.17 -21.89
N GLY A 519 2.72 26.30 -21.88
CA GLY A 519 1.79 26.67 -22.96
C GLY A 519 2.46 27.40 -24.12
N GLU A 520 1.63 27.86 -25.05
CA GLU A 520 2.06 28.74 -26.13
C GLU A 520 2.58 30.08 -25.57
N THR A 521 3.71 30.54 -26.10
CA THR A 521 4.33 31.82 -25.72
C THR A 521 3.38 32.97 -26.02
N LYS A 522 3.05 33.77 -25.00
CA LYS A 522 2.29 35.02 -25.15
C LYS A 522 3.22 36.21 -25.26
N ILE A 523 2.78 37.21 -26.03
CA ILE A 523 3.45 38.50 -26.18
C ILE A 523 2.80 39.48 -25.20
N GLU A 524 3.55 39.97 -24.23
CA GLU A 524 3.10 40.95 -23.23
C GLU A 524 4.02 42.17 -23.19
N ASN A 525 3.60 43.23 -22.47
CA ASN A 525 4.39 44.45 -22.25
C ASN A 525 4.98 45.09 -23.53
N ALA A 526 4.34 44.88 -24.68
CA ALA A 526 4.84 45.29 -25.98
C ALA A 526 4.89 46.83 -26.09
N THR A 527 6.11 47.35 -26.13
CA THR A 527 6.41 48.77 -26.38
C THR A 527 6.85 48.93 -27.83
N GLU A 528 6.21 49.84 -28.56
CA GLU A 528 6.53 50.04 -29.97
C GLU A 528 7.93 50.63 -30.19
N SER A 529 8.66 50.06 -31.16
CA SER A 529 9.94 50.61 -31.60
C SER A 529 9.76 51.99 -32.24
N THR A 530 10.69 52.89 -31.93
CA THR A 530 10.74 54.25 -32.46
C THR A 530 11.86 54.38 -33.49
N CYS A 531 12.04 55.55 -34.10
CA CYS A 531 13.15 55.81 -35.02
C CYS A 531 14.55 55.87 -34.36
N LYS A 532 14.65 55.88 -33.02
CA LYS A 532 15.93 55.95 -32.29
C LYS A 532 16.12 54.91 -31.17
N VAL A 533 15.03 54.46 -30.56
CA VAL A 533 15.04 53.48 -29.47
C VAL A 533 14.23 52.27 -29.92
N GLY A 534 14.87 51.11 -29.87
CA GLY A 534 14.21 49.83 -30.11
C GLY A 534 13.12 49.55 -29.08
N GLY A 535 12.03 48.93 -29.52
CA GLY A 535 10.93 48.54 -28.64
C GLY A 535 11.25 47.22 -27.96
N SER A 536 10.60 46.91 -26.85
CA SER A 536 10.70 45.58 -26.23
C SER A 536 9.32 44.99 -25.96
N TYR A 537 9.24 43.67 -26.05
CA TYR A 537 8.09 42.88 -25.64
C TYR A 537 8.58 41.72 -24.77
N ASP A 538 7.75 41.26 -23.86
CA ASP A 538 8.02 40.07 -23.05
C ASP A 538 7.42 38.84 -23.74
N GLU A 539 8.25 37.83 -23.97
CA GLU A 539 7.81 36.47 -24.28
C GLU A 539 7.53 35.75 -22.96
N VAL A 540 6.25 35.53 -22.66
CA VAL A 540 5.78 34.98 -21.38
C VAL A 540 5.15 33.62 -21.61
N VAL A 541 5.69 32.60 -20.94
CA VAL A 541 5.18 31.23 -20.98
C VAL A 541 4.39 30.96 -19.71
N TYR A 542 3.09 30.71 -19.88
CA TYR A 542 2.19 30.35 -18.79
C TYR A 542 1.94 28.84 -18.75
N CYS A 543 1.70 28.31 -17.55
CA CYS A 543 1.26 26.93 -17.38
C CYS A 543 -0.16 26.76 -17.95
N THR A 544 -0.35 25.81 -18.87
CA THR A 544 -1.69 25.52 -19.45
C THR A 544 -2.70 25.02 -18.43
N VAL A 545 -2.23 24.45 -17.31
CA VAL A 545 -3.04 23.77 -16.29
C VAL A 545 -3.41 24.68 -15.11
N CYS A 546 -2.61 25.69 -14.79
CA CYS A 546 -2.87 26.59 -13.64
C CYS A 546 -2.70 28.09 -13.90
N GLY A 547 -2.28 28.52 -15.11
CA GLY A 547 -2.12 29.94 -15.44
C GLY A 547 -0.94 30.65 -14.76
N LYS A 548 -0.10 29.95 -13.99
CA LYS A 548 1.12 30.51 -13.38
C LYS A 548 2.18 30.82 -14.44
N GLU A 549 2.89 31.95 -14.28
CA GLU A 549 4.04 32.32 -15.10
C GLU A 549 5.23 31.38 -14.84
N LEU A 550 5.80 30.82 -15.90
CA LEU A 550 6.89 29.84 -15.84
C LEU A 550 8.23 30.43 -16.30
N SER A 551 8.19 31.30 -17.30
CA SER A 551 9.32 32.11 -17.74
C SER A 551 8.83 33.38 -18.43
N ARG A 552 9.65 34.43 -18.32
CA ARG A 552 9.47 35.73 -18.97
C ARG A 552 10.80 36.15 -19.57
N THR A 553 10.82 36.37 -20.88
CA THR A 553 12.03 36.75 -21.63
C THR A 553 11.77 38.06 -22.37
N THR A 554 12.37 39.15 -21.93
CA THR A 554 12.23 40.46 -22.58
C THR A 554 13.05 40.51 -23.87
N VAL A 555 12.38 40.36 -25.01
CA VAL A 555 12.98 40.49 -26.35
C VAL A 555 13.07 41.97 -26.72
N LYS A 556 14.25 42.39 -27.17
CA LYS A 556 14.50 43.75 -27.66
C LYS A 556 14.51 43.75 -29.19
N THR A 557 13.60 44.50 -29.78
CA THR A 557 13.54 44.78 -31.22
C THR A 557 14.46 45.94 -31.59
N GLU A 558 14.91 46.00 -32.83
CA GLU A 558 15.68 47.14 -33.32
C GLU A 558 14.80 48.38 -33.56
N ALA A 559 15.43 49.56 -33.64
CA ALA A 559 14.72 50.81 -33.95
C ALA A 559 14.22 50.80 -35.41
N LYS A 560 13.03 51.35 -35.68
CA LYS A 560 12.38 51.35 -37.02
C LYS A 560 13.13 52.14 -38.12
N GLY A 561 14.31 52.69 -37.80
CA GLY A 561 15.09 53.55 -38.69
C GLY A 561 14.43 54.91 -38.98
N HIS A 562 15.09 55.69 -39.84
CA HIS A 562 14.59 56.97 -40.34
C HIS A 562 14.20 56.83 -41.82
N LYS A 563 12.95 57.20 -42.17
CA LYS A 563 12.51 57.35 -43.57
C LYS A 563 12.64 58.82 -43.98
N TRP A 564 13.49 59.08 -44.98
CA TRP A 564 13.87 60.43 -45.39
C TRP A 564 13.04 60.93 -46.59
N ASN A 565 12.84 62.25 -46.65
CA ASN A 565 12.31 62.95 -47.83
C ASN A 565 13.37 62.99 -48.97
N PRO A 566 13.07 63.44 -50.21
CA PRO A 566 14.03 63.39 -51.33
C PRO A 566 15.17 64.43 -51.28
N GLY A 567 15.18 65.31 -50.27
CA GLY A 567 16.22 66.28 -49.94
C GLY A 567 16.38 67.49 -50.88
N THR A 568 16.95 68.58 -50.36
CA THR A 568 17.17 69.87 -51.05
C THR A 568 18.64 70.29 -50.98
N ILE A 569 19.17 70.87 -52.07
CA ILE A 569 20.57 71.33 -52.12
C ILE A 569 20.71 72.67 -51.37
N THR A 570 21.74 72.77 -50.53
CA THR A 570 21.99 73.91 -49.63
C THR A 570 23.40 74.50 -49.80
N THR A 571 24.28 73.88 -50.60
CA THR A 571 25.62 74.40 -50.95
C THR A 571 26.06 73.81 -52.30
N GLU A 572 26.74 74.57 -53.16
CA GLU A 572 27.15 74.17 -54.51
C GLU A 572 28.61 73.64 -54.59
N PRO A 573 28.94 72.73 -55.53
CA PRO A 573 30.25 72.08 -55.65
C PRO A 573 31.32 72.85 -56.46
N THR A 574 32.59 72.46 -56.28
CA THR A 574 33.77 72.89 -57.06
C THR A 574 34.42 71.69 -57.77
N CYS A 575 35.61 71.83 -58.39
CA CYS A 575 36.28 70.72 -59.10
C CYS A 575 36.78 69.56 -58.20
N THR A 576 36.88 69.76 -56.88
CA THR A 576 37.21 68.69 -55.91
C THR A 576 36.46 68.78 -54.58
N GLU A 577 35.81 69.90 -54.27
CA GLU A 577 34.96 70.01 -53.07
C GLU A 577 33.49 69.82 -53.43
N GLU A 578 32.81 69.01 -52.64
CA GLU A 578 31.43 68.62 -52.87
C GLU A 578 30.46 69.62 -52.23
N GLY A 579 29.36 69.91 -52.93
CA GLY A 579 28.22 70.63 -52.37
C GLY A 579 27.48 69.80 -51.31
N VAL A 580 26.40 70.34 -50.75
CA VAL A 580 25.65 69.68 -49.66
C VAL A 580 24.15 69.65 -49.99
N LYS A 581 23.52 68.50 -49.72
CA LYS A 581 22.09 68.25 -49.87
C LYS A 581 21.51 67.78 -48.53
N THR A 582 20.49 68.46 -48.03
CA THR A 582 19.87 68.20 -46.71
C THR A 582 18.58 67.41 -46.86
N PHE A 583 18.38 66.41 -46.02
CA PHE A 583 17.26 65.46 -46.02
C PHE A 583 16.59 65.47 -44.66
N GLU A 584 15.26 65.33 -44.61
CA GLU A 584 14.49 65.32 -43.37
C GLU A 584 13.65 64.05 -43.22
N CYS A 585 13.61 63.48 -42.01
CA CYS A 585 12.89 62.26 -41.70
C CYS A 585 11.39 62.54 -41.51
N THR A 586 10.57 62.14 -42.49
CA THR A 586 9.12 62.43 -42.57
C THR A 586 8.29 61.89 -41.40
N VAL A 587 8.87 60.98 -40.59
CA VAL A 587 8.23 60.38 -39.41
C VAL A 587 8.59 61.10 -38.09
N CYS A 588 9.65 61.91 -38.03
CA CYS A 588 10.11 62.48 -36.74
C CYS A 588 10.94 63.78 -36.79
N GLY A 589 10.98 64.50 -37.91
CA GLY A 589 11.54 65.87 -38.00
C GLY A 589 13.05 66.00 -37.71
N LYS A 590 13.81 64.90 -37.86
CA LYS A 590 15.28 64.92 -37.76
C LYS A 590 15.87 65.04 -39.15
N THR A 591 16.99 65.75 -39.26
CA THR A 591 17.71 65.95 -40.53
C THR A 591 18.98 65.11 -40.61
N LYS A 592 19.41 64.82 -41.85
CA LYS A 592 20.77 64.38 -42.20
C LYS A 592 21.23 65.17 -43.44
N THR A 593 22.52 65.15 -43.72
CA THR A 593 23.08 65.67 -44.96
C THR A 593 23.74 64.55 -45.77
N GLU A 594 23.64 64.65 -47.08
CA GLU A 594 24.49 63.96 -48.04
C GLU A 594 25.20 65.03 -48.89
N LYS A 595 26.14 64.62 -49.74
CA LYS A 595 26.95 65.53 -50.54
C LYS A 595 26.50 65.57 -52.00
N VAL A 596 26.94 66.59 -52.73
CA VAL A 596 26.68 66.81 -54.17
C VAL A 596 28.03 66.85 -54.88
N GLU A 597 28.27 65.94 -55.82
CA GLU A 597 29.62 65.69 -56.34
C GLU A 597 30.25 66.85 -57.14
N ALA A 598 31.57 66.77 -57.26
CA ALA A 598 32.45 67.79 -57.81
C ALA A 598 32.38 67.94 -59.35
N LEU A 599 32.78 69.12 -59.85
CA LEU A 599 32.67 69.57 -61.25
C LEU A 599 33.61 68.87 -62.27
N GLY A 600 34.47 67.93 -61.84
CA GLY A 600 35.24 67.07 -62.74
C GLY A 600 36.58 67.62 -63.27
N HIS A 601 37.11 66.94 -64.30
CA HIS A 601 38.55 66.86 -64.60
C HIS A 601 38.88 66.91 -66.11
N ASP A 602 40.13 67.28 -66.44
CA ASP A 602 40.66 67.57 -67.79
C ASP A 602 42.05 66.92 -67.94
N TRP A 603 42.40 66.35 -69.10
CA TRP A 603 43.21 65.11 -69.15
C TRP A 603 44.46 65.15 -70.06
N ASN A 604 45.48 64.35 -69.68
CA ASN A 604 46.67 64.04 -70.49
C ASN A 604 46.36 63.05 -71.63
N GLU A 605 47.38 62.79 -72.47
CA GLU A 605 47.25 62.02 -73.72
C GLU A 605 48.01 60.67 -73.71
N ASP A 606 49.00 60.47 -72.82
CA ASP A 606 49.74 59.22 -72.65
C ASP A 606 49.41 58.52 -71.31
N CYS A 607 49.59 57.20 -71.25
CA CYS A 607 49.27 56.38 -70.07
C CYS A 607 50.49 55.91 -69.26
N THR A 608 50.36 55.90 -67.93
CA THR A 608 51.35 55.42 -66.95
C THR A 608 50.88 54.16 -66.24
N VAL A 609 51.79 53.32 -65.73
CA VAL A 609 51.42 52.15 -64.90
C VAL A 609 51.29 52.57 -63.43
N ASP A 610 50.15 52.25 -62.81
CA ASP A 610 49.79 52.74 -61.48
C ASP A 610 49.73 51.64 -60.41
N LYS A 611 49.50 50.38 -60.80
CA LYS A 611 49.52 49.21 -59.91
C LYS A 611 50.08 47.98 -60.65
N GLU A 612 51.16 47.41 -60.13
CA GLU A 612 51.68 46.12 -60.60
C GLU A 612 50.71 44.98 -60.30
N ALA A 613 50.60 44.01 -61.22
CA ALA A 613 49.74 42.84 -61.02
C ALA A 613 50.35 41.85 -60.00
N THR A 614 49.52 41.18 -59.22
CA THR A 614 49.92 40.20 -58.20
C THR A 614 49.36 38.81 -58.52
N CYS A 615 49.57 37.81 -57.65
CA CYS A 615 49.08 36.44 -57.87
C CYS A 615 47.54 36.31 -57.89
N GLU A 616 46.83 37.18 -57.17
CA GLU A 616 45.37 37.14 -57.06
C GLU A 616 44.70 38.40 -57.61
N GLU A 617 45.30 39.57 -57.37
CA GLU A 617 44.77 40.84 -57.86
C GLU A 617 45.42 41.25 -59.18
N THR A 618 44.57 41.71 -60.09
CA THR A 618 44.97 42.35 -61.35
C THR A 618 45.69 43.68 -61.10
N GLY A 619 46.62 44.01 -62.00
CA GLY A 619 47.29 45.31 -62.05
C GLY A 619 46.48 46.36 -62.82
N LEU A 620 46.99 47.58 -62.89
CA LEU A 620 46.28 48.75 -63.42
C LEU A 620 47.24 49.78 -64.03
N LYS A 621 46.82 50.43 -65.12
CA LYS A 621 47.51 51.56 -65.76
C LYS A 621 46.50 52.61 -66.24
N SER A 622 46.80 53.91 -66.13
CA SER A 622 45.84 55.01 -66.32
C SER A 622 46.41 56.26 -67.00
N ILE A 623 45.56 57.25 -67.26
CA ILE A 623 45.87 58.58 -67.80
C ILE A 623 45.44 59.65 -66.78
N HIS A 624 46.30 60.64 -66.51
CA HIS A 624 46.13 61.58 -65.37
C HIS A 624 45.58 62.96 -65.79
N CYS A 625 45.03 63.70 -64.82
CA CYS A 625 44.35 64.99 -64.98
C CYS A 625 45.32 66.20 -64.95
N LYS A 626 45.35 66.99 -66.04
CA LYS A 626 46.13 68.24 -66.21
C LYS A 626 45.83 69.34 -65.18
N ARG A 627 44.73 69.24 -64.41
CA ARG A 627 44.27 70.30 -63.47
C ARG A 627 44.33 69.92 -61.98
N CYS A 628 44.36 68.63 -61.65
CA CYS A 628 44.35 68.14 -60.25
C CYS A 628 44.66 66.64 -60.08
N ASP A 629 45.56 66.06 -60.89
CA ASP A 629 46.23 64.74 -60.71
C ASP A 629 45.35 63.47 -60.52
N ILE A 630 44.03 63.56 -60.61
CA ILE A 630 43.09 62.41 -60.62
C ILE A 630 43.20 61.63 -61.95
N LYS A 631 42.69 60.39 -62.04
CA LYS A 631 43.04 59.38 -63.06
C LYS A 631 41.83 58.85 -63.85
N LYS A 632 42.02 58.43 -65.10
CA LYS A 632 41.03 57.76 -65.98
C LYS A 632 41.64 56.71 -66.90
N ASP A 633 40.80 56.05 -67.71
CA ASP A 633 41.17 55.03 -68.71
C ASP A 633 41.99 53.86 -68.11
N GLU A 634 41.60 53.46 -66.90
CA GLU A 634 42.24 52.41 -66.12
C GLU A 634 42.14 51.04 -66.80
N THR A 635 43.24 50.62 -67.43
CA THR A 635 43.34 49.34 -68.13
C THR A 635 43.80 48.25 -67.16
N VAL A 636 43.03 47.18 -67.03
CA VAL A 636 43.28 46.08 -66.11
C VAL A 636 44.31 45.09 -66.68
N ILE A 637 45.36 44.81 -65.91
CA ILE A 637 46.43 43.85 -66.23
C ILE A 637 46.12 42.51 -65.55
N PRO A 638 46.00 41.37 -66.26
CA PRO A 638 45.65 40.08 -65.66
C PRO A 638 46.50 39.66 -64.46
N ALA A 639 45.89 39.00 -63.47
CA ALA A 639 46.59 38.48 -62.29
C ALA A 639 47.56 37.35 -62.68
N LYS A 640 48.70 37.29 -61.99
CA LYS A 640 49.85 36.43 -62.30
C LYS A 640 49.68 34.96 -61.85
N GLY A 641 48.63 34.64 -61.10
CA GLY A 641 48.31 33.29 -60.62
C GLY A 641 49.19 32.80 -59.45
N HIS A 642 48.76 31.71 -58.81
CA HIS A 642 49.51 31.07 -57.72
C HIS A 642 50.51 30.05 -58.23
N ILE A 643 51.76 30.13 -57.75
CA ILE A 643 52.82 29.16 -58.03
C ILE A 643 53.10 28.38 -56.74
N ALA A 644 52.85 27.07 -56.76
CA ALA A 644 53.00 26.20 -55.59
C ALA A 644 54.47 26.08 -55.16
N GLY A 645 54.74 26.32 -53.87
CA GLY A 645 56.07 26.20 -53.29
C GLY A 645 56.40 24.84 -52.71
N GLU A 646 57.59 24.75 -52.11
CA GLU A 646 58.00 23.58 -51.33
C GLU A 646 57.08 23.41 -50.11
N LYS A 647 56.85 22.16 -49.71
CA LYS A 647 56.03 21.81 -48.55
C LYS A 647 56.66 22.36 -47.27
N LYS A 648 55.92 23.14 -46.51
CA LYS A 648 56.23 23.47 -45.11
C LYS A 648 55.53 22.48 -44.19
N ILE A 649 56.09 22.28 -43.00
CA ILE A 649 55.48 21.48 -41.93
C ILE A 649 54.98 22.44 -40.86
N GLU A 650 53.67 22.43 -40.63
CA GLU A 650 52.99 23.30 -39.65
C GLU A 650 52.07 22.48 -38.74
N ASN A 651 51.54 23.10 -37.68
CA ASN A 651 50.70 22.46 -36.65
C ASN A 651 51.30 21.17 -36.08
N ALA A 652 52.64 21.10 -36.00
CA ALA A 652 53.37 19.95 -35.52
C ALA A 652 53.18 19.75 -34.01
N THR A 653 52.13 19.00 -33.66
CA THR A 653 51.91 18.49 -32.31
C THR A 653 52.92 17.40 -32.01
N GLU A 654 53.76 17.59 -30.99
CA GLU A 654 54.81 16.64 -30.68
C GLU A 654 54.23 15.33 -30.09
N ALA A 655 54.81 14.18 -30.47
CA ALA A 655 54.37 12.90 -29.93
C ALA A 655 54.57 12.83 -28.41
N VAL A 656 53.49 12.56 -27.67
CA VAL A 656 53.49 12.43 -26.22
C VAL A 656 53.47 10.95 -25.81
N CYS A 657 53.42 10.66 -24.51
CA CYS A 657 53.64 9.32 -23.98
C CYS A 657 52.58 8.27 -24.37
N GLU A 658 51.34 8.71 -24.68
CA GLU A 658 50.19 7.84 -24.98
C GLU A 658 49.51 8.13 -26.33
N ALA A 659 49.83 9.26 -26.96
CA ALA A 659 49.28 9.67 -28.24
C ALA A 659 50.43 10.10 -29.16
N GLY A 660 50.49 9.50 -30.34
CA GLY A 660 51.42 9.91 -31.38
C GLY A 660 51.06 11.28 -31.93
N GLY A 661 52.08 12.05 -32.27
CA GLY A 661 51.92 13.42 -32.74
C GLY A 661 51.40 13.47 -34.17
N SER A 662 50.84 14.61 -34.56
CA SER A 662 50.48 14.90 -35.95
C SER A 662 50.99 16.24 -36.40
N TYR A 663 51.33 16.35 -37.68
CA TYR A 663 51.72 17.59 -38.34
C TYR A 663 50.98 17.74 -39.67
N ASP A 664 50.74 18.97 -40.09
CA ASP A 664 50.23 19.28 -41.41
C ASP A 664 51.41 19.48 -42.38
N GLU A 665 51.42 18.77 -43.50
CA GLU A 665 52.12 19.26 -44.70
C GLU A 665 51.26 20.37 -45.31
N VAL A 666 51.78 21.59 -45.40
CA VAL A 666 51.08 22.74 -45.98
C VAL A 666 51.91 23.35 -47.12
N VAL A 667 51.25 23.59 -48.26
CA VAL A 667 51.87 24.21 -49.44
C VAL A 667 51.35 25.64 -49.56
N TYR A 668 52.29 26.59 -49.57
CA TYR A 668 52.02 28.01 -49.77
C TYR A 668 52.45 28.46 -51.17
N CYS A 669 51.84 29.52 -51.69
CA CYS A 669 52.29 30.19 -52.90
C CYS A 669 53.68 30.82 -52.69
N THR A 670 54.65 30.56 -53.56
CA THR A 670 56.02 31.10 -53.41
C THR A 670 56.09 32.63 -53.48
N VAL A 671 55.13 33.26 -54.15
CA VAL A 671 55.16 34.69 -54.49
C VAL A 671 54.34 35.55 -53.52
N CYS A 672 53.23 35.04 -52.98
CA CYS A 672 52.38 35.77 -52.02
C CYS A 672 52.16 35.04 -50.67
N ASN A 673 52.79 33.89 -50.45
CA ASN A 673 52.77 33.10 -49.20
C ASN A 673 51.36 32.79 -48.64
N LYS A 674 50.35 32.70 -49.52
CA LYS A 674 48.98 32.27 -49.19
C LYS A 674 48.85 30.75 -49.28
N GLU A 675 48.02 30.15 -48.42
CA GLU A 675 47.83 28.69 -48.35
C GLU A 675 47.10 28.15 -49.59
N ILE A 676 47.69 27.15 -50.26
CA ILE A 676 47.13 26.50 -51.46
C ILE A 676 46.52 25.14 -51.09
N SER A 677 47.16 24.36 -50.21
CA SER A 677 46.65 23.05 -49.79
C SER A 677 47.30 22.56 -48.49
N ARG A 678 46.59 21.70 -47.75
CA ARG A 678 46.97 21.17 -46.44
C ARG A 678 46.66 19.68 -46.35
N LYS A 679 47.54 18.90 -45.70
CA LYS A 679 47.36 17.47 -45.47
C LYS A 679 48.00 17.01 -44.16
N THR A 680 47.18 16.56 -43.21
CA THR A 680 47.63 16.06 -41.91
C THR A 680 48.24 14.65 -41.98
N ILE A 681 49.40 14.47 -41.37
CA ILE A 681 50.13 13.21 -41.20
C ILE A 681 50.19 12.85 -39.70
N LYS A 682 50.08 11.57 -39.36
CA LYS A 682 50.13 11.06 -37.97
C LYS A 682 51.37 10.20 -37.75
N THR A 683 51.92 10.25 -36.54
CA THR A 683 53.10 9.51 -36.05
C THR A 683 52.72 8.65 -34.84
N GLU A 684 53.67 7.90 -34.26
CA GLU A 684 53.45 7.01 -33.10
C GLU A 684 53.89 7.64 -31.76
N ALA A 685 53.41 7.08 -30.64
CA ALA A 685 53.60 7.64 -29.28
C ALA A 685 54.99 7.33 -28.68
N LYS A 686 55.54 8.25 -27.86
CA LYS A 686 56.90 8.11 -27.28
C LYS A 686 57.02 7.16 -26.08
N GLY A 687 55.91 6.72 -25.48
CA GLY A 687 55.91 5.93 -24.24
C GLY A 687 56.27 6.74 -22.98
N HIS A 688 56.12 6.13 -21.80
CA HIS A 688 56.33 6.77 -20.49
C HIS A 688 57.68 6.44 -19.84
N LYS A 689 58.30 7.42 -19.17
CA LYS A 689 59.45 7.22 -18.26
C LYS A 689 59.09 7.59 -16.81
N TRP A 690 58.90 6.55 -16.00
CA TRP A 690 58.46 6.62 -14.60
C TRP A 690 59.62 6.91 -13.62
N ASN A 691 59.33 7.63 -12.54
CA ASN A 691 60.22 7.73 -11.38
C ASN A 691 60.26 6.42 -10.56
N GLU A 692 61.02 6.38 -9.46
CA GLU A 692 61.13 5.19 -8.58
C GLU A 692 59.85 4.85 -7.78
N GLY A 693 58.83 5.71 -7.87
CA GLY A 693 57.52 5.59 -7.24
C GLY A 693 57.50 5.94 -5.75
N LYS A 694 56.47 6.69 -5.35
CA LYS A 694 56.20 7.09 -3.97
C LYS A 694 54.97 6.35 -3.45
N VAL A 695 54.95 5.93 -2.19
CA VAL A 695 53.70 5.47 -1.56
C VAL A 695 52.82 6.71 -1.34
N THR A 696 51.68 6.77 -2.04
CA THR A 696 50.72 7.88 -1.94
C THR A 696 49.47 7.51 -1.15
N THR A 697 49.24 6.20 -0.98
CA THR A 697 48.19 5.66 -0.12
C THR A 697 48.80 4.47 0.61
N GLU A 698 48.97 4.58 1.92
CA GLU A 698 49.57 3.50 2.71
C GLU A 698 48.62 2.27 2.75
N PRO A 699 49.15 1.04 2.74
CA PRO A 699 48.32 -0.16 2.89
C PRO A 699 47.68 -0.20 4.27
N THR A 700 46.38 -0.47 4.33
CA THR A 700 45.65 -0.64 5.59
C THR A 700 45.63 -2.13 5.99
N CYS A 701 44.90 -2.48 7.05
CA CYS A 701 44.76 -3.87 7.48
C CYS A 701 44.02 -4.76 6.47
N THR A 702 43.12 -4.17 5.67
CA THR A 702 42.21 -4.84 4.73
C THR A 702 42.43 -4.40 3.28
N GLU A 703 42.73 -3.12 3.07
CA GLU A 703 42.86 -2.53 1.74
C GLU A 703 44.32 -2.49 1.29
N LYS A 704 44.53 -2.83 0.01
CA LYS A 704 45.85 -2.80 -0.61
C LYS A 704 46.27 -1.35 -0.85
N GLY A 705 47.45 -0.99 -0.33
CA GLY A 705 48.03 0.34 -0.51
C GLY A 705 48.40 0.60 -1.96
N VAL A 706 48.73 1.85 -2.26
CA VAL A 706 49.04 2.32 -3.60
C VAL A 706 50.41 2.99 -3.62
N LYS A 707 51.34 2.34 -4.31
CA LYS A 707 52.60 2.96 -4.73
C LYS A 707 52.37 3.58 -6.11
N THR A 708 52.46 4.90 -6.17
CA THR A 708 52.23 5.68 -7.39
C THR A 708 53.55 6.12 -7.99
N PHE A 709 53.70 5.85 -9.27
CA PHE A 709 54.85 6.24 -10.07
C PHE A 709 54.42 7.36 -10.99
N GLU A 710 55.19 8.44 -11.01
CA GLU A 710 54.90 9.62 -11.82
C GLU A 710 55.82 9.64 -13.03
N CYS A 711 55.25 9.93 -14.21
CA CYS A 711 56.03 10.05 -15.43
C CYS A 711 56.78 11.39 -15.41
N THR A 712 58.10 11.30 -15.27
CA THR A 712 59.04 12.43 -15.12
C THR A 712 59.04 13.45 -16.26
N VAL A 713 58.29 13.19 -17.34
CA VAL A 713 58.20 14.01 -18.54
C VAL A 713 56.81 14.65 -18.70
N CYS A 714 55.74 14.08 -18.13
CA CYS A 714 54.36 14.53 -18.40
C CYS A 714 53.39 14.51 -17.20
N GLY A 715 53.86 14.21 -15.98
CA GLY A 715 53.06 14.29 -14.74
C GLY A 715 51.94 13.24 -14.60
N LYS A 716 51.62 12.48 -15.66
CA LYS A 716 50.71 11.33 -15.57
C LYS A 716 51.25 10.29 -14.59
N THR A 717 50.34 9.60 -13.91
CA THR A 717 50.66 8.65 -12.84
C THR A 717 50.17 7.23 -13.16
N LYS A 718 50.98 6.22 -12.86
CA LYS A 718 50.56 4.80 -12.78
C LYS A 718 50.60 4.31 -11.34
N THR A 719 49.83 3.28 -11.03
CA THR A 719 49.66 2.77 -9.67
C THR A 719 49.95 1.27 -9.59
N GLU A 720 50.70 0.85 -8.58
CA GLU A 720 50.92 -0.56 -8.25
C GLU A 720 50.43 -0.84 -6.83
N LYS A 721 49.82 -2.02 -6.65
CA LYS A 721 49.16 -2.39 -5.39
C LYS A 721 50.17 -2.99 -4.42
N VAL A 722 50.31 -2.35 -3.27
CA VAL A 722 51.03 -2.88 -2.10
C VAL A 722 50.06 -3.78 -1.33
N GLU A 723 50.45 -5.02 -1.03
CA GLU A 723 49.58 -5.95 -0.29
C GLU A 723 49.18 -5.36 1.08
N ALA A 724 47.93 -5.63 1.49
CA ALA A 724 47.38 -5.14 2.75
C ALA A 724 48.19 -5.68 3.95
N LEU A 725 48.36 -4.86 4.99
CA LEU A 725 49.22 -5.19 6.14
C LEU A 725 48.69 -6.35 6.99
N GLY A 726 47.41 -6.69 6.85
CA GLY A 726 46.70 -7.59 7.74
C GLY A 726 46.42 -6.95 9.11
N HIS A 727 45.47 -7.53 9.84
CA HIS A 727 45.11 -7.05 11.17
C HIS A 727 46.14 -7.49 12.22
N ASP A 728 46.79 -6.51 12.84
CA ASP A 728 47.62 -6.67 14.03
C ASP A 728 46.75 -6.49 15.28
N TRP A 729 46.55 -7.57 16.03
CA TRP A 729 45.50 -7.62 17.05
C TRP A 729 46.05 -7.39 18.45
N ASP A 730 45.22 -6.82 19.33
CA ASP A 730 45.55 -6.83 20.74
C ASP A 730 45.47 -8.23 21.39
N ASN A 731 46.09 -8.35 22.56
CA ASN A 731 46.14 -9.59 23.32
C ASN A 731 44.97 -9.73 24.31
N ASP A 732 44.39 -8.60 24.74
CA ASP A 732 43.35 -8.52 25.75
C ASP A 732 42.00 -8.04 25.20
N PHE A 733 40.94 -8.27 25.99
CA PHE A 733 39.57 -7.89 25.65
C PHE A 733 39.20 -6.51 26.20
N THR A 734 38.91 -5.55 25.31
CA THR A 734 38.29 -4.26 25.65
C THR A 734 36.77 -4.38 25.64
N VAL A 735 36.09 -3.64 26.53
CA VAL A 735 34.61 -3.60 26.58
C VAL A 735 34.13 -2.59 25.54
N ASP A 736 33.32 -3.05 24.58
CA ASP A 736 32.74 -2.26 23.50
C ASP A 736 31.44 -1.57 23.92
N LYS A 737 30.64 -2.27 24.73
CA LYS A 737 29.36 -1.81 25.29
C LYS A 737 29.22 -2.43 26.67
N GLU A 738 29.08 -1.60 27.70
CA GLU A 738 28.79 -2.10 29.04
C GLU A 738 27.45 -2.86 29.06
N ALA A 739 27.33 -3.87 29.93
CA ALA A 739 26.06 -4.58 30.07
C ALA A 739 25.08 -3.70 30.85
N THR A 740 23.85 -3.56 30.35
CA THR A 740 22.76 -2.89 31.08
C THR A 740 21.92 -3.96 31.81
N CYS A 741 20.82 -3.57 32.45
CA CYS A 741 19.94 -4.51 33.14
C CYS A 741 19.22 -5.46 32.15
N GLU A 742 18.98 -5.00 30.92
CA GLU A 742 18.23 -5.71 29.88
C GLU A 742 19.11 -6.16 28.71
N GLU A 743 20.03 -5.30 28.26
CA GLU A 743 20.89 -5.58 27.13
C GLU A 743 22.18 -6.29 27.54
N THR A 744 22.53 -7.34 26.82
CA THR A 744 23.85 -7.96 26.94
C THR A 744 24.92 -6.98 26.45
N GLY A 745 25.86 -6.64 27.31
CA GLY A 745 27.06 -5.90 26.93
C GLY A 745 27.91 -6.67 25.92
N VAL A 746 28.90 -6.02 25.34
CA VAL A 746 29.78 -6.57 24.32
C VAL A 746 31.22 -6.29 24.68
N LYS A 747 32.09 -7.29 24.52
CA LYS A 747 33.54 -7.11 24.55
C LYS A 747 34.24 -7.95 23.49
N SER A 748 35.30 -7.40 22.92
CA SER A 748 36.01 -7.97 21.77
C SER A 748 37.51 -7.69 21.86
N ILE A 749 38.25 -8.19 20.88
CA ILE A 749 39.67 -7.88 20.69
C ILE A 749 39.78 -7.01 19.44
N HIS A 750 40.31 -5.81 19.59
CA HIS A 750 40.47 -4.83 18.51
C HIS A 750 41.78 -5.05 17.74
N CYS A 751 41.81 -4.57 16.50
CA CYS A 751 43.06 -4.38 15.77
C CYS A 751 43.74 -3.08 16.25
N LYS A 752 45.06 -3.12 16.50
CA LYS A 752 45.87 -1.96 16.92
C LYS A 752 46.03 -0.90 15.82
N ARG A 753 45.52 -1.17 14.62
CA ARG A 753 45.76 -0.40 13.38
C ARG A 753 44.48 -0.11 12.58
N CYS A 754 43.30 -0.53 13.03
CA CYS A 754 41.98 -0.20 12.45
C CYS A 754 40.83 -0.62 13.39
N ASP A 755 39.62 -0.10 13.20
CA ASP A 755 38.45 -0.37 14.08
C ASP A 755 37.84 -1.79 14.00
N GLU A 756 38.43 -2.68 13.20
CA GLU A 756 38.00 -4.07 13.03
C GLU A 756 38.19 -4.91 14.31
N ARG A 757 37.23 -5.80 14.61
CA ARG A 757 37.09 -6.49 15.92
C ARG A 757 36.90 -8.00 15.76
N LYS A 758 37.61 -8.79 16.56
CA LYS A 758 37.52 -10.27 16.59
C LYS A 758 37.11 -10.81 17.96
N GLU A 759 36.80 -12.12 17.99
CA GLU A 759 36.40 -12.88 19.18
C GLU A 759 35.26 -12.22 20.00
N ILE A 760 34.41 -11.41 19.37
CA ILE A 760 33.28 -10.70 19.97
C ILE A 760 32.48 -11.64 20.89
N THR A 761 32.38 -11.27 22.17
CA THR A 761 31.65 -12.00 23.21
C THR A 761 30.62 -11.11 23.88
N THR A 762 29.43 -11.65 24.08
CA THR A 762 28.40 -11.00 24.89
C THR A 762 28.68 -11.18 26.39
N ILE A 763 28.66 -10.06 27.10
CA ILE A 763 28.56 -9.99 28.56
C ILE A 763 27.06 -10.16 28.89
N PRO A 764 26.65 -11.10 29.76
CA PRO A 764 25.25 -11.22 30.15
C PRO A 764 24.69 -9.90 30.68
N ALA A 765 23.42 -9.60 30.38
CA ALA A 765 22.71 -8.48 30.98
C ALA A 765 22.72 -8.62 32.52
N LYS A 766 22.83 -7.49 33.22
CA LYS A 766 22.98 -7.44 34.69
C LYS A 766 21.70 -7.86 35.43
N GLY A 767 20.55 -7.87 34.74
CA GLY A 767 19.24 -8.11 35.33
C GLY A 767 18.71 -6.91 36.09
N HIS A 768 17.41 -6.90 36.39
CA HIS A 768 16.81 -5.88 37.25
C HIS A 768 16.98 -6.26 38.72
N VAL A 769 17.40 -5.30 39.53
CA VAL A 769 17.48 -5.41 40.99
C VAL A 769 16.44 -4.46 41.57
N ALA A 770 15.38 -5.01 42.18
CA ALA A 770 14.31 -4.22 42.77
C ALA A 770 14.84 -3.34 43.92
N GLY A 771 14.51 -2.06 43.87
CA GLY A 771 14.74 -1.11 44.94
C GLY A 771 13.61 -1.05 45.95
N GLU A 772 13.71 -0.07 46.84
CA GLU A 772 12.64 0.27 47.78
C GLU A 772 11.44 0.85 47.02
N LYS A 773 10.23 0.66 47.58
CA LYS A 773 9.02 1.28 47.04
C LYS A 773 9.14 2.80 47.15
N LYS A 774 8.94 3.51 46.05
CA LYS A 774 8.68 4.95 46.05
C LYS A 774 7.18 5.20 45.98
N ILE A 775 6.76 6.35 46.50
CA ILE A 775 5.42 6.89 46.27
C ILE A 775 5.56 7.98 45.20
N GLU A 776 4.90 7.77 44.06
CA GLU A 776 4.85 8.70 42.94
C GLU A 776 3.39 8.94 42.52
N ASN A 777 3.12 9.89 41.61
CA ASN A 777 1.76 10.29 41.21
C ASN A 777 0.80 10.61 42.39
N ALA A 778 1.34 11.06 43.53
CA ALA A 778 0.56 11.36 44.72
C ALA A 778 -0.34 12.60 44.51
N THR A 779 -1.58 12.34 44.12
CA THR A 779 -2.65 13.32 44.09
C THR A 779 -3.28 13.41 45.48
N GLU A 780 -3.23 14.59 46.10
CA GLU A 780 -3.92 14.82 47.36
C GLU A 780 -5.44 14.69 47.19
N SER A 781 -6.13 14.24 48.24
CA SER A 781 -7.58 14.34 48.26
C SER A 781 -8.05 15.79 48.23
N THR A 782 -8.99 16.07 47.33
CA THR A 782 -9.58 17.38 47.10
C THR A 782 -10.93 17.49 47.80
N CYS A 783 -11.58 18.66 47.72
CA CYS A 783 -12.91 18.87 48.30
C CYS A 783 -14.02 18.00 47.67
N GLU A 784 -13.82 17.45 46.47
CA GLU A 784 -14.80 16.63 45.74
C GLU A 784 -14.30 15.21 45.46
N ASN A 785 -13.06 15.10 44.95
CA ASN A 785 -12.47 13.83 44.54
C ASN A 785 -11.45 13.35 45.55
N GLY A 786 -11.56 12.06 45.90
CA GLY A 786 -10.56 11.34 46.68
C GLY A 786 -9.22 11.26 45.94
N GLY A 787 -8.13 11.34 46.71
CA GLY A 787 -6.77 11.35 46.16
C GLY A 787 -6.26 9.94 45.89
N SER A 788 -5.24 9.80 45.06
CA SER A 788 -4.55 8.52 44.85
C SER A 788 -3.06 8.68 44.67
N TYR A 789 -2.29 7.67 45.05
CA TYR A 789 -0.85 7.61 44.83
C TYR A 789 -0.43 6.24 44.29
N ASP A 790 0.64 6.22 43.51
CA ASP A 790 1.23 4.99 43.00
C ASP A 790 2.39 4.56 43.89
N GLU A 791 2.33 3.35 44.44
CA GLU A 791 3.54 2.66 44.90
C GLU A 791 4.30 2.14 43.67
N VAL A 792 5.49 2.66 43.40
CA VAL A 792 6.31 2.27 42.25
C VAL A 792 7.66 1.73 42.69
N VAL A 793 8.04 0.57 42.17
CA VAL A 793 9.33 -0.08 42.44
C VAL A 793 10.24 0.09 41.22
N TYR A 794 11.38 0.73 41.43
CA TYR A 794 12.37 0.98 40.39
C TYR A 794 13.58 0.05 40.51
N CYS A 795 14.21 -0.24 39.37
CA CYS A 795 15.48 -0.93 39.33
C CYS A 795 16.62 -0.04 39.84
N THR A 796 17.30 -0.42 40.92
CA THR A 796 18.39 0.36 41.53
C THR A 796 19.59 0.59 40.60
N VAL A 797 19.72 -0.21 39.53
CA VAL A 797 20.86 -0.23 38.62
C VAL A 797 20.60 0.53 37.31
N CYS A 798 19.33 0.80 36.94
CA CYS A 798 19.01 1.53 35.70
C CYS A 798 17.81 2.50 35.77
N GLY A 799 17.14 2.64 36.92
CA GLY A 799 16.00 3.55 37.06
C GLY A 799 14.73 3.12 36.32
N LYS A 800 14.69 1.95 35.66
CA LYS A 800 13.48 1.43 35.02
C LYS A 800 12.46 0.92 36.04
N GLU A 801 11.20 1.24 35.82
CA GLU A 801 10.04 0.74 36.56
C GLU A 801 9.89 -0.79 36.43
N LEU A 802 9.58 -1.46 37.54
CA LEU A 802 9.43 -2.92 37.64
C LEU A 802 8.01 -3.35 38.04
N SER A 803 7.32 -2.53 38.83
CA SER A 803 5.92 -2.70 39.20
C SER A 803 5.35 -1.39 39.73
N ARG A 804 4.07 -1.13 39.43
CA ARG A 804 3.28 0.02 39.88
C ARG A 804 1.96 -0.47 40.48
N THR A 805 1.53 0.13 41.59
CA THR A 805 0.27 -0.21 42.27
C THR A 805 -0.40 1.05 42.80
N THR A 806 -1.57 1.39 42.25
CA THR A 806 -2.32 2.60 42.62
C THR A 806 -3.18 2.38 43.86
N VAL A 807 -3.04 3.25 44.87
CA VAL A 807 -3.80 3.26 46.12
C VAL A 807 -4.70 4.50 46.15
N LYS A 808 -5.98 4.35 46.51
CA LYS A 808 -6.99 5.43 46.56
C LYS A 808 -7.35 5.82 48.00
N THR A 809 -7.80 7.06 48.18
CA THR A 809 -8.18 7.72 49.45
C THR A 809 -9.47 8.53 49.26
N GLU A 810 -10.10 9.02 50.34
CA GLU A 810 -11.41 9.70 50.30
C GLU A 810 -11.32 11.24 50.23
N ALA A 811 -12.42 11.92 49.88
CA ALA A 811 -12.49 13.37 49.63
C ALA A 811 -12.69 14.22 50.91
N LYS A 812 -12.31 15.52 50.85
CA LYS A 812 -12.24 16.44 52.01
C LYS A 812 -13.48 17.33 52.24
N GLY A 813 -14.39 17.49 51.27
CA GLY A 813 -15.55 18.39 51.36
C GLY A 813 -15.24 19.89 51.18
N HIS A 814 -16.27 20.71 50.90
CA HIS A 814 -16.17 22.16 50.64
C HIS A 814 -16.61 23.05 51.83
N LYS A 815 -16.04 24.26 51.94
CA LYS A 815 -16.50 25.34 52.85
C LYS A 815 -16.50 26.69 52.13
N TRP A 816 -17.66 27.33 52.03
CA TRP A 816 -17.88 28.51 51.21
C TRP A 816 -17.83 29.82 52.02
N ASN A 817 -17.39 30.90 51.39
CA ASN A 817 -17.43 32.27 51.90
C ASN A 817 -18.87 32.86 51.77
N PRO A 818 -19.17 34.07 52.31
CA PRO A 818 -20.54 34.62 52.30
C PRO A 818 -20.98 35.27 50.97
N GLY A 819 -20.14 35.24 49.94
CA GLY A 819 -20.44 35.65 48.56
C GLY A 819 -20.38 37.15 48.26
N THR A 820 -19.75 37.49 47.14
CA THR A 820 -19.57 38.86 46.61
C THR A 820 -20.22 38.99 45.23
N ILE A 821 -20.72 40.17 44.88
CA ILE A 821 -21.17 40.43 43.50
C ILE A 821 -19.92 40.56 42.63
N THR A 822 -19.82 39.75 41.58
CA THR A 822 -18.65 39.72 40.66
C THR A 822 -19.01 40.22 39.26
N THR A 823 -20.28 40.20 38.91
CA THR A 823 -20.82 40.77 37.67
C THR A 823 -22.05 41.58 38.06
N GLU A 824 -22.04 42.90 37.82
CA GLU A 824 -23.21 43.74 38.07
C GLU A 824 -24.27 43.53 36.97
N PRO A 825 -25.57 43.57 37.29
CA PRO A 825 -26.64 43.44 36.30
C PRO A 825 -26.64 44.63 35.33
N THR A 826 -26.94 44.37 34.06
CA THR A 826 -27.05 45.40 33.01
C THR A 826 -28.51 45.62 32.63
N CYS A 827 -28.79 46.46 31.62
CA CYS A 827 -30.17 46.71 31.16
C CYS A 827 -30.89 45.46 30.62
N THR A 828 -30.15 44.47 30.14
CA THR A 828 -30.69 43.26 29.49
C THR A 828 -30.17 41.96 30.05
N GLU A 829 -28.98 41.95 30.66
CA GLU A 829 -28.38 40.74 31.24
C GLU A 829 -28.38 40.75 32.77
N GLU A 830 -28.70 39.59 33.35
CA GLU A 830 -28.73 39.34 34.78
C GLU A 830 -27.30 39.34 35.38
N GLY A 831 -27.14 40.03 36.50
CA GLY A 831 -25.91 40.05 37.28
C GLY A 831 -25.66 38.74 38.03
N VAL A 832 -24.45 38.60 38.58
CA VAL A 832 -23.99 37.36 39.21
C VAL A 832 -23.29 37.63 40.54
N LYS A 833 -23.79 36.98 41.60
CA LYS A 833 -23.20 36.92 42.93
C LYS A 833 -22.51 35.58 43.15
N THR A 834 -21.24 35.62 43.51
CA THR A 834 -20.34 34.48 43.51
C THR A 834 -19.80 34.19 44.90
N PHE A 835 -19.88 32.93 45.33
CA PHE A 835 -19.39 32.43 46.61
C PHE A 835 -18.18 31.53 46.34
N GLU A 836 -17.08 31.75 47.05
CA GLU A 836 -15.82 31.04 46.84
C GLU A 836 -15.51 30.07 47.99
N CYS A 837 -15.01 28.88 47.67
CA CYS A 837 -14.61 27.88 48.66
C CYS A 837 -13.25 28.26 49.26
N THR A 838 -13.23 28.58 50.56
CA THR A 838 -12.06 29.11 51.29
C THR A 838 -10.89 28.12 51.44
N VAL A 839 -11.05 26.90 50.93
CA VAL A 839 -10.05 25.81 50.97
C VAL A 839 -9.48 25.49 49.58
N CYS A 840 -10.19 25.79 48.48
CA CYS A 840 -9.76 25.37 47.14
C CYS A 840 -10.07 26.35 45.98
N GLY A 841 -10.61 27.54 46.26
CA GLY A 841 -10.83 28.60 45.26
C GLY A 841 -11.92 28.33 44.22
N LYS A 842 -12.57 27.15 44.24
CA LYS A 842 -13.77 26.91 43.42
C LYS A 842 -14.88 27.89 43.80
N THR A 843 -15.69 28.26 42.82
CA THR A 843 -16.81 29.21 42.98
C THR A 843 -18.16 28.58 42.65
N LYS A 844 -19.23 29.03 43.34
CA LYS A 844 -20.64 28.82 42.94
C LYS A 844 -21.34 30.18 42.77
N THR A 845 -22.39 30.25 41.97
CA THR A 845 -23.00 31.52 41.53
C THR A 845 -24.52 31.53 41.70
N GLU A 846 -25.05 32.66 42.15
CA GLU A 846 -26.49 32.97 42.22
C GLU A 846 -26.77 34.24 41.39
N LYS A 847 -27.94 34.30 40.74
CA LYS A 847 -28.31 35.38 39.81
C LYS A 847 -28.88 36.61 40.52
N VAL A 848 -28.78 37.76 39.85
CA VAL A 848 -29.38 39.05 40.23
C VAL A 848 -30.10 39.60 38.99
N GLU A 849 -31.39 39.93 39.09
CA GLU A 849 -32.21 40.28 37.91
C GLU A 849 -31.71 41.54 37.17
N ALA A 850 -31.97 41.61 35.85
CA ALA A 850 -31.54 42.69 34.98
C ALA A 850 -32.27 44.02 35.26
N LEU A 851 -31.62 45.15 34.97
CA LEU A 851 -32.05 46.50 35.36
C LEU A 851 -33.08 47.16 34.42
N GLY A 852 -33.31 46.61 33.23
CA GLY A 852 -34.17 47.19 32.20
C GLY A 852 -33.59 48.42 31.49
N HIS A 853 -34.14 48.75 30.31
CA HIS A 853 -33.76 49.95 29.55
C HIS A 853 -34.51 51.21 30.03
N ASP A 854 -33.77 52.30 30.20
CA ASP A 854 -34.26 53.63 30.54
C ASP A 854 -34.02 54.56 29.34
N TRP A 855 -35.07 54.89 28.60
CA TRP A 855 -34.95 55.55 27.30
C TRP A 855 -34.90 57.08 27.41
N ASN A 856 -34.18 57.73 26.50
CA ASN A 856 -34.35 59.16 26.26
C ASN A 856 -35.75 59.46 25.69
N GLU A 857 -36.21 60.69 25.90
CA GLU A 857 -37.54 61.17 25.48
C GLU A 857 -37.51 61.81 24.09
N ASP A 858 -36.34 62.24 23.63
CA ASP A 858 -36.09 62.87 22.31
C ASP A 858 -35.23 62.01 21.38
N PHE A 859 -35.37 62.24 20.08
CA PHE A 859 -34.54 61.65 19.02
C PHE A 859 -33.16 62.31 18.91
N THR A 860 -32.11 61.51 18.85
CA THR A 860 -30.73 61.95 18.58
C THR A 860 -30.26 61.49 17.19
N VAL A 861 -29.44 62.30 16.52
CA VAL A 861 -28.95 62.01 15.16
C VAL A 861 -27.73 61.10 15.22
N ASP A 862 -27.88 59.87 14.71
CA ASP A 862 -26.83 58.84 14.66
C ASP A 862 -25.82 59.09 13.54
N LYS A 863 -26.31 59.53 12.37
CA LYS A 863 -25.51 59.77 11.18
C LYS A 863 -26.08 60.96 10.41
N GLU A 864 -25.28 62.00 10.25
CA GLU A 864 -25.61 63.13 9.38
C GLU A 864 -25.75 62.70 7.92
N ALA A 865 -26.79 63.19 7.24
CA ALA A 865 -26.97 62.96 5.81
C ALA A 865 -25.93 63.75 5.00
N THR A 866 -25.44 63.18 3.90
CA THR A 866 -24.43 63.79 3.02
C THR A 866 -25.01 64.07 1.63
N CYS A 867 -24.19 64.56 0.69
CA CYS A 867 -24.64 64.81 -0.69
C CYS A 867 -25.03 63.53 -1.45
N GLU A 868 -24.48 62.37 -1.07
CA GLU A 868 -24.66 61.09 -1.77
C GLU A 868 -25.31 60.01 -0.89
N GLU A 869 -25.28 60.14 0.44
CA GLU A 869 -25.83 59.14 1.38
C GLU A 869 -26.91 59.72 2.31
N THR A 870 -27.90 58.88 2.63
CA THR A 870 -28.92 59.15 3.64
C THR A 870 -28.34 59.15 5.06
N GLY A 871 -28.91 59.99 5.92
CA GLY A 871 -28.63 60.04 7.35
C GLY A 871 -29.60 59.17 8.15
N VAL A 872 -29.40 59.11 9.47
CA VAL A 872 -30.20 58.30 10.41
C VAL A 872 -30.32 59.03 11.75
N LYS A 873 -31.49 58.91 12.41
CA LYS A 873 -31.69 59.28 13.81
C LYS A 873 -32.53 58.24 14.56
N SER A 874 -32.37 58.15 15.87
CA SER A 874 -33.06 57.15 16.72
C SER A 874 -33.18 57.62 18.17
N ILE A 875 -33.88 56.86 19.02
CA ILE A 875 -33.96 57.08 20.47
C ILE A 875 -33.10 56.02 21.17
N HIS A 876 -32.21 56.46 22.06
CA HIS A 876 -31.24 55.60 22.77
C HIS A 876 -31.66 55.33 24.21
N CYS A 877 -31.16 54.23 24.77
CA CYS A 877 -31.16 54.01 26.22
C CYS A 877 -30.09 54.91 26.88
N LYS A 878 -30.41 55.52 28.03
CA LYS A 878 -29.50 56.34 28.86
C LYS A 878 -28.39 55.52 29.54
N ARG A 879 -28.47 54.19 29.46
CA ARG A 879 -27.67 53.24 30.26
C ARG A 879 -26.98 52.15 29.42
N CYS A 880 -27.26 52.05 28.12
CA CYS A 880 -26.58 51.17 27.16
C CYS A 880 -26.77 51.68 25.72
N ASP A 881 -25.92 51.26 24.77
CA ASP A 881 -25.90 51.78 23.39
C ASP A 881 -27.06 51.32 22.48
N GLU A 882 -28.09 50.71 23.07
CA GLU A 882 -29.24 50.09 22.40
C GLU A 882 -30.28 51.15 22.00
N ARG A 883 -30.95 50.93 20.86
CA ARG A 883 -31.66 51.99 20.10
C ARG A 883 -33.00 51.51 19.58
N LYS A 884 -33.98 52.42 19.50
CA LYS A 884 -35.32 52.16 18.96
C LYS A 884 -35.81 53.30 18.06
N GLU A 885 -36.88 53.04 17.32
CA GLU A 885 -37.56 54.00 16.44
C GLU A 885 -36.62 54.65 15.39
N ILE A 886 -35.69 53.86 14.86
CA ILE A 886 -34.69 54.30 13.89
C ILE A 886 -35.38 54.81 12.61
N THR A 887 -35.14 56.08 12.27
CA THR A 887 -35.73 56.75 11.10
C THR A 887 -34.65 57.33 10.17
N THR A 888 -34.87 57.18 8.86
CA THR A 888 -33.93 57.62 7.83
C THR A 888 -34.15 59.09 7.43
N ILE A 889 -33.05 59.82 7.31
CA ILE A 889 -33.02 61.21 6.86
C ILE A 889 -32.60 61.21 5.37
N PRO A 890 -33.37 61.80 4.45
CA PRO A 890 -33.01 61.87 3.03
C PRO A 890 -31.60 62.46 2.77
N ALA A 891 -30.93 61.97 1.73
CA ALA A 891 -29.64 62.51 1.29
C ALA A 891 -29.81 63.97 0.83
N LYS A 892 -28.82 64.82 1.12
CA LYS A 892 -28.87 66.27 0.89
C LYS A 892 -28.66 66.68 -0.58
N GLY A 893 -28.20 65.75 -1.42
CA GLY A 893 -27.95 65.96 -2.85
C GLY A 893 -26.70 66.80 -3.15
N HIS A 894 -26.30 66.84 -4.42
CA HIS A 894 -25.23 67.72 -4.91
C HIS A 894 -25.77 69.10 -5.27
N VAL A 895 -25.23 70.14 -4.63
CA VAL A 895 -25.51 71.53 -4.99
C VAL A 895 -24.43 72.01 -5.96
N ALA A 896 -24.84 72.38 -7.17
CA ALA A 896 -23.94 72.87 -8.21
C ALA A 896 -23.39 74.27 -7.86
N GLY A 897 -22.07 74.43 -7.95
CA GLY A 897 -21.40 75.72 -7.77
C GLY A 897 -21.40 76.58 -9.03
N GLU A 898 -20.85 77.79 -8.88
CA GLU A 898 -20.58 78.67 -10.00
C GLU A 898 -19.58 78.03 -10.97
N LYS A 899 -19.79 78.23 -12.28
CA LYS A 899 -18.91 77.73 -13.33
C LYS A 899 -17.52 78.33 -13.19
N LYS A 900 -16.49 77.47 -13.16
CA LYS A 900 -15.10 77.89 -13.39
C LYS A 900 -14.74 77.70 -14.86
N ILE A 901 -13.94 78.63 -15.37
CA ILE A 901 -13.34 78.55 -16.71
C ILE A 901 -11.88 78.16 -16.54
N GLU A 902 -11.48 77.05 -17.14
CA GLU A 902 -10.13 76.50 -17.09
C GLU A 902 -9.64 76.20 -18.52
N ASN A 903 -8.33 75.96 -18.70
CA ASN A 903 -7.73 75.61 -20.00
C ASN A 903 -8.01 76.59 -21.17
N ALA A 904 -8.18 77.88 -20.89
CA ALA A 904 -8.48 78.88 -21.91
C ALA A 904 -7.31 79.16 -22.87
N THR A 905 -7.62 79.22 -24.16
CA THR A 905 -6.70 79.56 -25.27
C THR A 905 -7.34 80.61 -26.18
N GLU A 906 -6.56 81.55 -26.74
CA GLU A 906 -7.09 82.65 -27.55
C GLU A 906 -7.20 82.33 -29.05
N ALA A 907 -8.19 82.95 -29.71
CA ALA A 907 -8.40 82.84 -31.15
C ALA A 907 -7.48 83.78 -31.96
N VAL A 908 -6.91 83.25 -33.04
CA VAL A 908 -6.15 83.97 -34.09
C VAL A 908 -6.89 83.88 -35.44
N CYS A 909 -6.30 84.37 -36.53
CA CYS A 909 -6.99 84.48 -37.84
C CYS A 909 -7.44 83.14 -38.44
N GLU A 910 -6.65 82.07 -38.24
CA GLU A 910 -6.87 80.75 -38.85
C GLU A 910 -7.27 79.64 -37.86
N ALA A 911 -7.22 79.92 -36.55
CA ALA A 911 -7.57 78.96 -35.50
C ALA A 911 -8.35 79.68 -34.39
N GLY A 912 -9.53 79.15 -34.08
CA GLY A 912 -10.33 79.57 -32.94
C GLY A 912 -9.81 78.96 -31.63
N GLY A 913 -9.93 79.70 -30.53
CA GLY A 913 -9.51 79.25 -29.20
C GLY A 913 -10.58 78.38 -28.52
N SER A 914 -10.22 77.70 -27.44
CA SER A 914 -11.17 76.92 -26.62
C SER A 914 -10.90 77.07 -25.12
N TYR A 915 -11.92 76.83 -24.31
CA TYR A 915 -11.83 76.76 -22.85
C TYR A 915 -12.77 75.68 -22.31
N ASP A 916 -12.49 75.16 -21.12
CA ASP A 916 -13.37 74.23 -20.41
C ASP A 916 -14.26 75.00 -19.42
N GLU A 917 -15.57 74.77 -19.45
CA GLU A 917 -16.46 75.06 -18.31
C GLU A 917 -16.47 73.85 -17.37
N VAL A 918 -16.12 74.05 -16.10
CA VAL A 918 -16.15 73.00 -15.07
C VAL A 918 -17.00 73.44 -13.88
N ILE A 919 -17.87 72.56 -13.41
CA ILE A 919 -18.76 72.78 -12.26
C ILE A 919 -18.41 71.77 -11.17
N TYR A 920 -18.05 72.29 -10.00
CA TYR A 920 -17.77 71.52 -8.78
C TYR A 920 -18.95 71.64 -7.79
N CYS A 921 -19.14 70.63 -6.95
CA CYS A 921 -20.12 70.71 -5.86
C CYS A 921 -19.63 71.66 -4.76
N THR A 922 -20.45 72.64 -4.35
CA THR A 922 -20.05 73.63 -3.33
C THR A 922 -19.80 73.03 -1.94
N VAL A 923 -20.35 71.84 -1.67
CA VAL A 923 -20.33 71.20 -0.35
C VAL A 923 -19.18 70.19 -0.21
N CYS A 924 -18.85 69.45 -1.26
CA CYS A 924 -17.82 68.38 -1.23
C CYS A 924 -16.69 68.56 -2.27
N ASN A 925 -16.71 69.63 -3.06
CA ASN A 925 -15.70 70.02 -4.06
C ASN A 925 -15.41 68.96 -5.16
N LYS A 926 -16.28 67.94 -5.28
CA LYS A 926 -16.25 66.88 -6.30
C LYS A 926 -16.68 67.47 -7.66
N GLU A 927 -16.02 67.08 -8.75
CA GLU A 927 -16.38 67.53 -10.11
C GLU A 927 -17.74 66.94 -10.51
N ILE A 928 -18.73 67.80 -10.78
CA ILE A 928 -20.08 67.39 -11.20
C ILE A 928 -20.15 67.23 -12.72
N SER A 929 -19.57 68.18 -13.46
CA SER A 929 -19.52 68.13 -14.92
C SER A 929 -18.43 69.04 -15.51
N ARG A 930 -17.96 68.67 -16.70
CA ARG A 930 -16.96 69.37 -17.52
C ARG A 930 -17.46 69.45 -18.95
N LYS A 931 -17.31 70.61 -19.60
CA LYS A 931 -17.72 70.82 -20.99
C LYS A 931 -16.76 71.77 -21.71
N THR A 932 -16.03 71.25 -22.68
CA THR A 932 -15.16 72.06 -23.56
C THR A 932 -16.00 72.89 -24.53
N ILE A 933 -15.76 74.20 -24.56
CA ILE A 933 -16.37 75.17 -25.48
C ILE A 933 -15.29 75.64 -26.46
N LYS A 934 -15.60 75.55 -27.77
CA LYS A 934 -14.75 76.08 -28.84
C LYS A 934 -15.33 77.42 -29.33
N THR A 935 -14.45 78.37 -29.56
CA THR A 935 -14.74 79.68 -30.17
C THR A 935 -14.22 79.70 -31.61
N GLU A 936 -14.72 80.62 -32.44
CA GLU A 936 -14.38 80.68 -33.87
C GLU A 936 -13.15 81.57 -34.14
N ALA A 937 -12.50 81.35 -35.29
CA ALA A 937 -11.31 82.09 -35.71
C ALA A 937 -11.67 83.52 -36.16
N LYS A 938 -10.75 84.48 -35.98
CA LYS A 938 -11.00 85.92 -36.23
C LYS A 938 -11.13 86.30 -37.71
N GLY A 939 -10.84 85.38 -38.64
CA GLY A 939 -11.11 85.52 -40.07
C GLY A 939 -10.15 86.43 -40.85
N HIS A 940 -10.37 86.50 -42.17
CA HIS A 940 -9.56 87.24 -43.13
C HIS A 940 -10.39 88.26 -43.92
N LYS A 941 -9.80 89.42 -44.21
CA LYS A 941 -10.42 90.50 -44.99
C LYS A 941 -9.65 90.74 -46.30
N TRP A 942 -10.25 90.33 -47.41
CA TRP A 942 -9.63 90.25 -48.75
C TRP A 942 -9.87 91.51 -49.60
N ASP A 943 -9.06 91.70 -50.63
CA ASP A 943 -9.21 92.74 -51.66
C ASP A 943 -10.19 92.32 -52.81
N SER A 944 -10.07 92.90 -54.01
CA SER A 944 -10.98 92.68 -55.15
C SER A 944 -10.50 91.66 -56.21
N GLY A 945 -9.21 91.33 -56.21
CA GLY A 945 -8.60 90.19 -56.90
C GLY A 945 -8.52 90.21 -58.45
N LYS A 946 -7.57 89.44 -59.00
CA LYS A 946 -7.16 89.45 -60.42
C LYS A 946 -6.97 88.04 -61.00
N ILE A 947 -7.35 87.81 -62.26
CA ILE A 947 -7.23 86.50 -62.93
C ILE A 947 -5.77 86.22 -63.31
N THR A 948 -5.33 84.97 -63.11
CA THR A 948 -3.93 84.54 -63.24
C THR A 948 -3.71 83.17 -63.93
N LYS A 949 -4.76 82.37 -64.20
CA LYS A 949 -4.69 81.14 -65.03
C LYS A 949 -6.04 80.86 -65.71
N GLU A 950 -6.05 80.30 -66.91
CA GLU A 950 -7.26 79.93 -67.68
C GLU A 950 -7.61 78.42 -67.57
N PRO A 951 -8.89 78.02 -67.73
CA PRO A 951 -9.37 76.64 -67.55
C PRO A 951 -9.15 75.71 -68.76
N THR A 952 -9.25 74.40 -68.51
CA THR A 952 -9.22 73.29 -69.49
C THR A 952 -10.37 72.31 -69.23
N CYS A 953 -10.35 71.07 -69.75
CA CYS A 953 -11.39 70.06 -69.47
C CYS A 953 -11.45 69.62 -68.00
N THR A 954 -10.32 69.54 -67.30
CA THR A 954 -10.20 69.08 -65.91
C THR A 954 -9.63 70.15 -64.97
N GLU A 955 -8.61 70.91 -65.42
CA GLU A 955 -8.05 71.98 -64.60
C GLU A 955 -8.88 73.25 -64.71
N GLU A 956 -9.37 73.73 -63.57
CA GLU A 956 -10.05 75.01 -63.43
C GLU A 956 -9.06 76.19 -63.54
N GLY A 957 -9.52 77.31 -64.09
CA GLY A 957 -8.80 78.59 -64.10
C GLY A 957 -8.76 79.22 -62.71
N VAL A 958 -7.95 80.28 -62.52
CA VAL A 958 -7.64 80.80 -61.18
C VAL A 958 -7.64 82.33 -61.13
N LYS A 959 -8.28 82.90 -60.10
CA LYS A 959 -8.34 84.33 -59.75
C LYS A 959 -7.83 84.56 -58.32
N THR A 960 -6.80 85.38 -58.16
CA THR A 960 -6.08 85.58 -56.87
C THR A 960 -6.47 86.87 -56.17
N PHE A 961 -6.58 86.83 -54.84
CA PHE A 961 -6.96 87.91 -53.92
C PHE A 961 -5.98 87.95 -52.73
N GLU A 962 -5.82 89.09 -52.04
CA GLU A 962 -4.88 89.27 -50.92
C GLU A 962 -5.54 89.81 -49.64
N CYS A 963 -5.12 89.33 -48.48
CA CYS A 963 -5.67 89.71 -47.19
C CYS A 963 -4.96 90.93 -46.58
N THR A 964 -5.65 92.07 -46.66
CA THR A 964 -5.25 93.41 -46.19
C THR A 964 -4.86 93.54 -44.69
N ILE A 965 -4.96 92.48 -43.89
CA ILE A 965 -4.61 92.47 -42.46
C ILE A 965 -3.38 91.57 -42.17
N CYS A 966 -3.03 90.62 -43.03
CA CYS A 966 -1.96 89.65 -42.76
C CYS A 966 -1.14 89.17 -43.97
N GLY A 967 -1.33 89.74 -45.17
CA GLY A 967 -0.50 89.46 -46.36
C GLY A 967 -0.61 88.04 -46.94
N LYS A 968 -1.55 87.21 -46.47
CA LYS A 968 -1.84 85.91 -47.10
C LYS A 968 -2.71 86.10 -48.33
N THR A 969 -2.60 85.19 -49.32
CA THR A 969 -3.38 85.21 -50.56
C THR A 969 -4.41 84.08 -50.62
N LYS A 970 -5.57 84.37 -51.24
CA LYS A 970 -6.68 83.45 -51.52
C LYS A 970 -6.81 83.31 -53.04
N THR A 971 -7.24 82.15 -53.51
CA THR A 971 -7.60 81.95 -54.93
C THR A 971 -9.05 81.45 -55.07
N GLU A 972 -9.82 82.08 -55.94
CA GLU A 972 -11.08 81.55 -56.46
C GLU A 972 -10.84 80.91 -57.83
N LYS A 973 -11.77 80.05 -58.26
CA LYS A 973 -11.63 79.25 -59.47
C LYS A 973 -12.58 79.69 -60.58
N VAL A 974 -12.22 79.38 -61.82
CA VAL A 974 -13.06 79.49 -63.02
C VAL A 974 -13.30 78.07 -63.53
N GLU A 975 -14.56 77.64 -63.58
CA GLU A 975 -14.90 76.23 -63.76
C GLU A 975 -14.34 75.61 -65.06
N ALA A 976 -14.02 74.32 -64.99
CA ALA A 976 -13.48 73.53 -66.09
C ALA A 976 -14.55 73.21 -67.16
N LEU A 977 -14.11 73.03 -68.41
CA LEU A 977 -14.97 72.88 -69.59
C LEU A 977 -15.73 71.54 -69.67
N GLY A 978 -15.42 70.58 -68.78
CA GLY A 978 -16.13 69.32 -68.66
C GLY A 978 -15.79 68.26 -69.73
N HIS A 979 -16.41 67.08 -69.57
CA HIS A 979 -16.08 65.86 -70.30
C HIS A 979 -17.21 65.40 -71.23
N ASP A 980 -16.82 64.93 -72.41
CA ASP A 980 -17.69 64.40 -73.46
C ASP A 980 -17.41 62.91 -73.60
N TRP A 981 -18.32 62.06 -73.13
CA TRP A 981 -18.06 60.65 -72.88
C TRP A 981 -18.44 59.76 -74.07
N ASN A 982 -17.81 58.58 -74.16
CA ASN A 982 -18.27 57.52 -75.06
C ASN A 982 -19.51 56.79 -74.48
N ASN A 983 -20.22 56.01 -75.30
CA ASN A 983 -21.46 55.35 -74.88
C ASN A 983 -21.28 53.87 -74.47
N ASP A 984 -20.16 53.24 -74.82
CA ASP A 984 -19.88 51.83 -74.57
C ASP A 984 -18.68 51.62 -73.63
N PHE A 985 -18.70 50.50 -72.89
CA PHE A 985 -17.60 50.09 -72.01
C PHE A 985 -16.48 49.39 -72.78
N THR A 986 -15.23 49.77 -72.52
CA THR A 986 -14.03 49.05 -72.96
C THR A 986 -13.36 48.33 -71.79
N VAL A 987 -12.84 47.12 -72.02
CA VAL A 987 -12.10 46.36 -70.99
C VAL A 987 -10.67 46.89 -70.93
N ASP A 988 -10.28 47.44 -69.78
CA ASP A 988 -8.95 48.02 -69.53
C ASP A 988 -7.96 46.98 -68.98
N LYS A 989 -8.45 45.96 -68.25
CA LYS A 989 -7.63 44.88 -67.67
C LYS A 989 -8.45 43.59 -67.53
N GLU A 990 -7.92 42.47 -68.04
CA GLU A 990 -8.48 41.13 -67.82
C GLU A 990 -8.40 40.71 -66.35
N ALA A 991 -9.43 39.99 -65.87
CA ALA A 991 -9.44 39.45 -64.50
C ALA A 991 -8.58 38.18 -64.37
N THR A 992 -7.83 38.05 -63.27
CA THR A 992 -7.03 36.86 -62.95
C THR A 992 -7.64 36.08 -61.78
N CYS A 993 -6.97 35.06 -61.25
CA CYS A 993 -7.44 34.33 -60.06
C CYS A 993 -7.45 35.19 -58.78
N GLU A 994 -6.61 36.23 -58.72
CA GLU A 994 -6.38 37.04 -57.50
C GLU A 994 -6.68 38.52 -57.71
N GLU A 995 -6.42 39.06 -58.90
CA GLU A 995 -6.68 40.45 -59.22
C GLU A 995 -8.00 40.60 -59.99
N THR A 996 -8.82 41.55 -59.56
CA THR A 996 -10.00 41.98 -60.30
C THR A 996 -9.58 42.57 -61.66
N GLY A 997 -10.36 42.24 -62.68
CA GLY A 997 -10.29 42.94 -63.96
C GLY A 997 -11.00 44.29 -63.87
N VAL A 998 -10.85 45.12 -64.90
CA VAL A 998 -11.42 46.47 -64.95
C VAL A 998 -11.97 46.73 -66.35
N LYS A 999 -13.15 47.33 -66.42
CA LYS A 999 -13.67 48.00 -67.62
C LYS A 999 -14.18 49.39 -67.28
N SER A 1000 -14.13 50.32 -68.22
CA SER A 1000 -14.53 51.71 -68.02
C SER A 1000 -15.01 52.38 -69.32
N ILE A 1001 -15.62 53.56 -69.18
CA ILE A 1001 -16.05 54.42 -70.28
C ILE A 1001 -15.10 55.62 -70.35
N HIS A 1002 -14.50 55.85 -71.52
CA HIS A 1002 -13.48 56.88 -71.73
C HIS A 1002 -14.08 58.19 -72.24
N CYS A 1003 -13.42 59.32 -71.94
CA CYS A 1003 -13.73 60.64 -72.49
C CYS A 1003 -13.16 60.77 -73.92
N LYS A 1004 -13.88 61.46 -74.81
CA LYS A 1004 -13.48 61.71 -76.20
C LYS A 1004 -12.52 62.89 -76.37
N ARG A 1005 -12.23 63.63 -75.29
CA ARG A 1005 -11.49 64.92 -75.32
C ARG A 1005 -10.24 64.95 -74.42
N CYS A 1006 -10.04 63.94 -73.57
CA CYS A 1006 -8.85 63.72 -72.73
C CYS A 1006 -8.88 62.27 -72.19
N ASP A 1007 -7.76 61.77 -71.65
CA ASP A 1007 -7.58 60.36 -71.25
C ASP A 1007 -8.33 59.93 -69.95
N GLU A 1008 -9.31 60.72 -69.51
CA GLU A 1008 -10.07 60.45 -68.28
C GLU A 1008 -11.20 59.42 -68.50
N ARG A 1009 -11.57 58.74 -67.40
CA ARG A 1009 -12.41 57.52 -67.44
C ARG A 1009 -13.48 57.57 -66.33
N LYS A 1010 -14.71 57.20 -66.67
CA LYS A 1010 -15.83 57.05 -65.72
C LYS A 1010 -16.40 55.63 -65.72
N GLU A 1011 -17.32 55.39 -64.78
CA GLU A 1011 -18.05 54.11 -64.64
C GLU A 1011 -17.11 52.89 -64.58
N ILE A 1012 -15.96 53.09 -63.92
CA ILE A 1012 -14.94 52.06 -63.71
C ILE A 1012 -15.59 50.93 -62.89
N THR A 1013 -15.84 49.81 -63.55
CA THR A 1013 -16.48 48.63 -62.96
C THR A 1013 -15.49 47.49 -62.89
N THR A 1014 -15.30 46.98 -61.67
CA THR A 1014 -14.43 45.83 -61.41
C THR A 1014 -15.09 44.56 -61.92
N ILE A 1015 -14.41 43.88 -62.84
CA ILE A 1015 -14.72 42.50 -63.19
C ILE A 1015 -14.22 41.65 -62.00
N PRO A 1016 -15.08 40.88 -61.32
CA PRO A 1016 -14.64 40.06 -60.18
C PRO A 1016 -13.45 39.18 -60.54
N ALA A 1017 -12.50 39.03 -59.61
CA ALA A 1017 -11.42 38.06 -59.76
C ALA A 1017 -12.04 36.66 -59.98
N LYS A 1018 -11.49 35.88 -60.92
CA LYS A 1018 -12.03 34.59 -61.36
C LYS A 1018 -12.00 33.52 -60.26
N GLY A 1019 -11.33 33.82 -59.15
CA GLY A 1019 -11.22 32.98 -57.97
C GLY A 1019 -10.21 31.85 -58.14
N HIS A 1020 -9.83 31.26 -57.00
CA HIS A 1020 -8.98 30.07 -56.96
C HIS A 1020 -9.83 28.81 -57.04
N VAL A 1021 -9.92 28.19 -58.21
CA VAL A 1021 -10.55 26.87 -58.38
C VAL A 1021 -9.68 25.81 -57.74
N ALA A 1022 -10.19 25.15 -56.69
CA ALA A 1022 -9.48 24.12 -55.95
C ALA A 1022 -9.23 22.86 -56.80
N GLY A 1023 -7.99 22.43 -56.88
CA GLY A 1023 -7.62 21.14 -57.47
C GLY A 1023 -7.76 19.96 -56.50
N GLU A 1024 -7.40 18.77 -56.99
CA GLU A 1024 -7.26 17.59 -56.15
C GLU A 1024 -6.15 17.79 -55.10
N LYS A 1025 -6.37 17.26 -53.89
CA LYS A 1025 -5.39 17.34 -52.81
C LYS A 1025 -4.10 16.61 -53.19
N LYS A 1026 -2.96 17.28 -53.03
CA LYS A 1026 -1.63 16.65 -53.08
C LYS A 1026 -1.10 16.42 -51.67
N ILE A 1027 -0.26 15.39 -51.53
CA ILE A 1027 0.44 15.03 -50.30
C ILE A 1027 1.89 15.49 -50.46
N GLU A 1028 2.31 16.46 -49.65
CA GLU A 1028 3.67 17.01 -49.70
C GLU A 1028 4.32 17.04 -48.30
N ASN A 1029 5.63 17.28 -48.25
CA ASN A 1029 6.43 17.34 -47.00
C ASN A 1029 6.25 16.13 -46.06
N ALA A 1030 5.93 14.96 -46.62
CA ALA A 1030 5.65 13.75 -45.87
C ALA A 1030 6.89 13.24 -45.12
N THR A 1031 6.89 13.46 -43.81
CA THR A 1031 7.87 12.89 -42.87
C THR A 1031 7.32 11.60 -42.28
N GLU A 1032 8.12 10.53 -42.32
CA GLU A 1032 7.69 9.24 -41.77
C GLU A 1032 7.60 9.28 -40.24
N ALA A 1033 6.51 8.73 -39.70
CA ALA A 1033 6.37 8.50 -38.27
C ALA A 1033 7.46 7.55 -37.74
N VAL A 1034 8.04 7.90 -36.60
CA VAL A 1034 9.05 7.09 -35.90
C VAL A 1034 8.48 6.60 -34.56
N CYS A 1035 9.29 5.95 -33.72
CA CYS A 1035 8.79 5.30 -32.51
C CYS A 1035 8.31 6.27 -31.41
N GLU A 1036 8.85 7.49 -31.36
CA GLU A 1036 8.60 8.49 -30.31
C GLU A 1036 7.94 9.77 -30.83
N ALA A 1037 8.03 10.02 -32.14
CA ALA A 1037 7.46 11.20 -32.78
C ALA A 1037 6.55 10.76 -33.94
N GLY A 1038 5.35 11.33 -33.95
CA GLY A 1038 4.44 11.23 -35.07
C GLY A 1038 5.04 11.87 -36.33
N GLY A 1039 4.79 11.27 -37.48
CA GLY A 1039 5.14 11.85 -38.77
C GLY A 1039 4.10 12.89 -39.15
N SER A 1040 4.43 13.81 -40.04
CA SER A 1040 3.44 14.73 -40.61
C SER A 1040 3.59 14.85 -42.12
N TYR A 1041 2.46 14.99 -42.80
CA TYR A 1041 2.40 15.38 -44.20
C TYR A 1041 1.48 16.59 -44.35
N ASP A 1042 1.76 17.44 -45.33
CA ASP A 1042 0.86 18.50 -45.73
C ASP A 1042 -0.14 17.97 -46.75
N GLU A 1043 -1.44 18.09 -46.48
CA GLU A 1043 -2.43 18.17 -47.56
C GLU A 1043 -2.33 19.57 -48.17
N VAL A 1044 -1.86 19.67 -49.41
CA VAL A 1044 -1.77 20.95 -50.14
C VAL A 1044 -2.73 20.96 -51.31
N VAL A 1045 -3.51 22.03 -51.42
CA VAL A 1045 -4.47 22.25 -52.51
C VAL A 1045 -3.95 23.41 -53.36
N TYR A 1046 -3.57 23.10 -54.60
CA TYR A 1046 -3.15 24.08 -55.59
C TYR A 1046 -4.33 24.48 -56.48
N CYS A 1047 -4.31 25.71 -57.00
CA CYS A 1047 -5.29 26.15 -57.98
C CYS A 1047 -5.04 25.50 -59.34
N THR A 1048 -6.06 24.87 -59.92
CA THR A 1048 -5.95 24.23 -61.25
C THR A 1048 -5.65 25.21 -62.38
N VAL A 1049 -5.91 26.51 -62.18
CA VAL A 1049 -5.80 27.57 -63.21
C VAL A 1049 -4.46 28.31 -63.16
N CYS A 1050 -3.92 28.57 -61.96
CA CYS A 1050 -2.67 29.33 -61.79
C CYS A 1050 -1.56 28.60 -61.02
N ASN A 1051 -1.81 27.36 -60.58
CA ASN A 1051 -0.90 26.49 -59.82
C ASN A 1051 -0.34 27.10 -58.52
N LYS A 1052 -0.97 28.17 -57.99
CA LYS A 1052 -0.64 28.78 -56.69
C LYS A 1052 -1.26 27.97 -55.56
N GLU A 1053 -0.60 27.94 -54.41
CA GLU A 1053 -1.09 27.29 -53.18
C GLU A 1053 -2.32 28.03 -52.64
N ILE A 1054 -3.46 27.34 -52.54
CA ILE A 1054 -4.71 27.88 -52.00
C ILE A 1054 -4.79 27.63 -50.50
N SER A 1055 -4.45 26.41 -50.09
CA SER A 1055 -4.43 26.02 -48.69
C SER A 1055 -3.47 24.85 -48.44
N ARG A 1056 -2.90 24.85 -47.24
CA ARG A 1056 -2.03 23.81 -46.71
C ARG A 1056 -2.56 23.40 -45.35
N LYS A 1057 -2.66 22.09 -45.11
CA LYS A 1057 -3.05 21.53 -43.82
C LYS A 1057 -2.10 20.42 -43.42
N THR A 1058 -1.21 20.71 -42.47
CA THR A 1058 -0.30 19.71 -41.89
C THR A 1058 -1.09 18.71 -41.05
N ILE A 1059 -1.23 17.48 -41.55
CA ILE A 1059 -1.80 16.35 -40.83
C ILE A 1059 -0.69 15.66 -40.04
N LYS A 1060 -0.80 15.71 -38.71
CA LYS A 1060 0.06 14.92 -37.79
C LYS A 1060 -0.53 13.52 -37.68
N THR A 1061 0.29 12.52 -38.02
CA THR A 1061 0.03 11.10 -37.80
C THR A 1061 0.58 10.68 -36.43
N GLU A 1062 0.02 9.63 -35.83
CA GLU A 1062 0.52 9.14 -34.54
C GLU A 1062 1.91 8.48 -34.67
N ALA A 1063 2.69 8.49 -33.58
CA ALA A 1063 3.97 7.79 -33.55
C ALA A 1063 3.75 6.28 -33.74
N LYS A 1064 4.63 5.60 -34.48
CA LYS A 1064 4.52 4.13 -34.73
C LYS A 1064 4.68 3.28 -33.47
N GLY A 1065 5.01 3.91 -32.34
CA GLY A 1065 5.32 3.27 -31.06
C GLY A 1065 6.63 2.49 -31.10
N HIS A 1066 7.11 2.09 -29.93
CA HIS A 1066 8.24 1.17 -29.84
C HIS A 1066 7.78 -0.28 -29.95
N LYS A 1067 8.06 -0.92 -31.09
CA LYS A 1067 8.07 -2.38 -31.16
C LYS A 1067 9.31 -2.90 -30.44
N TRP A 1068 9.14 -3.27 -29.18
CA TRP A 1068 10.17 -3.90 -28.35
C TRP A 1068 10.45 -5.33 -28.80
N ASN A 1069 11.70 -5.79 -28.68
CA ASN A 1069 11.99 -7.22 -28.70
C ASN A 1069 11.44 -7.91 -27.43
N SER A 1070 11.58 -9.23 -27.32
CA SER A 1070 11.14 -10.01 -26.16
C SER A 1070 11.91 -9.72 -24.84
N GLY A 1071 12.82 -8.74 -24.84
CA GLY A 1071 13.65 -8.39 -23.70
C GLY A 1071 14.82 -9.36 -23.50
N LYS A 1072 16.03 -8.82 -23.37
CA LYS A 1072 17.22 -9.60 -23.02
C LYS A 1072 17.62 -9.31 -21.59
N ILE A 1073 17.94 -10.35 -20.81
CA ILE A 1073 18.62 -10.15 -19.52
C ILE A 1073 20.01 -9.55 -19.80
N THR A 1074 20.28 -8.37 -19.26
CA THR A 1074 21.55 -7.65 -19.40
C THR A 1074 22.32 -7.56 -18.09
N LYS A 1075 21.59 -7.62 -16.96
CA LYS A 1075 22.13 -7.95 -15.64
C LYS A 1075 21.30 -9.10 -15.08
N GLU A 1076 21.93 -10.25 -14.85
CA GLU A 1076 21.27 -11.38 -14.20
C GLU A 1076 20.80 -10.98 -12.79
N PRO A 1077 19.57 -11.34 -12.37
CA PRO A 1077 19.13 -11.14 -10.99
C PRO A 1077 19.96 -12.00 -10.03
N THR A 1078 20.11 -11.53 -8.81
CA THR A 1078 20.79 -12.26 -7.73
C THR A 1078 19.87 -12.35 -6.51
N TYR A 1079 20.30 -13.06 -5.46
CA TYR A 1079 19.53 -13.18 -4.21
C TYR A 1079 19.54 -11.91 -3.34
N THR A 1080 20.29 -10.86 -3.75
CA THR A 1080 20.50 -9.63 -2.96
C THR A 1080 20.41 -8.33 -3.78
N GLU A 1081 20.56 -8.42 -5.10
CA GLU A 1081 20.38 -7.31 -6.03
C GLU A 1081 19.43 -7.72 -7.16
N GLN A 1082 18.45 -6.87 -7.46
CA GLN A 1082 17.58 -7.04 -8.62
C GLN A 1082 18.40 -7.08 -9.93
N GLY A 1083 17.91 -7.88 -10.86
CA GLY A 1083 18.40 -7.98 -12.22
C GLY A 1083 17.80 -6.90 -13.12
N THR A 1084 18.20 -6.90 -14.38
CA THR A 1084 17.73 -5.94 -15.37
C THR A 1084 17.47 -6.65 -16.69
N ARG A 1085 16.21 -6.61 -17.13
CA ARG A 1085 15.82 -6.98 -18.49
C ARG A 1085 15.81 -5.71 -19.33
N THR A 1086 16.68 -5.64 -20.33
CA THR A 1086 16.69 -4.56 -21.31
C THR A 1086 15.86 -4.98 -22.53
N TYR A 1087 14.80 -4.24 -22.79
CA TYR A 1087 14.05 -4.31 -24.03
C TYR A 1087 14.68 -3.35 -25.03
N THR A 1088 15.05 -3.85 -26.21
CA THR A 1088 15.57 -3.03 -27.32
C THR A 1088 14.48 -2.90 -28.36
N CYS A 1089 14.17 -1.68 -28.81
CA CYS A 1089 13.23 -1.49 -29.90
C CYS A 1089 13.86 -1.97 -31.21
N THR A 1090 13.20 -2.90 -31.90
CA THR A 1090 13.73 -3.54 -33.12
C THR A 1090 13.79 -2.61 -34.33
N VAL A 1091 13.18 -1.41 -34.23
CA VAL A 1091 13.10 -0.41 -35.30
C VAL A 1091 14.09 0.74 -35.09
N CYS A 1092 14.28 1.22 -33.86
CA CYS A 1092 15.08 2.42 -33.57
C CYS A 1092 16.27 2.20 -32.62
N GLY A 1093 16.52 0.98 -32.15
CA GLY A 1093 17.68 0.64 -31.30
C GLY A 1093 17.64 1.18 -29.86
N LYS A 1094 16.76 2.13 -29.54
CA LYS A 1094 16.55 2.63 -28.17
C LYS A 1094 16.17 1.50 -27.22
N THR A 1095 16.50 1.68 -25.94
CA THR A 1095 16.37 0.68 -24.89
C THR A 1095 15.53 1.18 -23.72
N LYS A 1096 14.60 0.36 -23.21
CA LYS A 1096 13.99 0.53 -21.87
C LYS A 1096 14.39 -0.63 -20.97
N THR A 1097 14.45 -0.38 -19.66
CA THR A 1097 14.85 -1.37 -18.64
C THR A 1097 13.71 -1.67 -17.68
N GLU A 1098 13.56 -2.94 -17.34
CA GLU A 1098 12.66 -3.45 -16.31
C GLU A 1098 13.50 -4.13 -15.21
N THR A 1099 13.17 -3.85 -13.95
CA THR A 1099 13.73 -4.56 -12.80
C THR A 1099 13.21 -6.00 -12.79
N VAL A 1100 14.12 -6.96 -12.89
CA VAL A 1100 13.80 -8.37 -12.64
C VAL A 1100 14.06 -8.61 -11.16
N ASP A 1101 13.07 -9.10 -10.42
CA ASP A 1101 13.20 -9.27 -8.98
C ASP A 1101 14.34 -10.21 -8.57
N VAL A 1102 14.78 -10.05 -7.32
CA VAL A 1102 15.79 -10.91 -6.71
C VAL A 1102 15.40 -12.38 -6.81
N LEU A 1103 16.39 -13.25 -7.09
CA LEU A 1103 16.16 -14.69 -7.19
C LEU A 1103 15.62 -15.24 -5.86
N LYS A 1104 14.38 -15.73 -5.89
CA LYS A 1104 13.75 -16.44 -4.78
C LYS A 1104 13.81 -17.96 -5.01
N GLU A 1105 14.86 -18.59 -4.51
CA GLU A 1105 14.77 -19.99 -4.07
C GLU A 1105 14.46 -20.00 -2.56
N GLU A 1106 13.18 -20.15 -2.22
CA GLU A 1106 12.76 -20.31 -0.83
C GLU A 1106 12.91 -21.80 -0.44
N TYR A 1107 14.09 -22.15 0.09
CA TYR A 1107 14.31 -23.49 0.66
C TYR A 1107 13.54 -23.61 1.99
N ASN A 1108 12.38 -24.27 1.93
CA ASN A 1108 11.45 -24.43 3.03
C ASN A 1108 12.05 -25.12 4.27
N VAL A 1109 11.44 -24.89 5.43
CA VAL A 1109 11.85 -25.51 6.70
C VAL A 1109 11.46 -27.00 6.69
N GLY A 1110 12.41 -27.85 6.31
CA GLY A 1110 12.22 -29.28 6.21
C GLY A 1110 12.94 -29.91 5.02
N SER A 1111 13.13 -29.13 3.95
CA SER A 1111 13.75 -29.57 2.70
C SER A 1111 15.18 -30.07 2.95
N THR A 1112 15.55 -31.17 2.29
CA THR A 1112 16.85 -31.84 2.46
C THR A 1112 17.75 -31.70 1.24
N TYR A 1113 19.04 -31.45 1.48
CA TYR A 1113 20.06 -31.29 0.45
C TYR A 1113 21.17 -32.33 0.61
N GLU A 1114 21.53 -33.01 -0.48
CA GLU A 1114 22.66 -33.94 -0.51
C GLU A 1114 23.94 -33.24 -0.98
N ASP A 1115 24.92 -33.14 -0.09
CA ASP A 1115 26.23 -32.57 -0.34
C ASP A 1115 27.27 -33.69 -0.47
N ALA A 1116 27.60 -34.02 -1.71
CA ALA A 1116 28.65 -34.97 -2.05
C ALA A 1116 30.05 -34.54 -1.55
N THR A 1117 30.31 -33.23 -1.39
CA THR A 1117 31.62 -32.71 -0.99
C THR A 1117 31.93 -32.97 0.49
N THR A 1118 30.91 -32.92 1.37
CA THR A 1118 31.06 -33.34 2.78
C THR A 1118 30.53 -34.74 3.08
N ASN A 1119 30.08 -35.49 2.05
CA ASN A 1119 29.51 -36.83 2.14
C ASN A 1119 28.33 -36.89 3.13
N ALA A 1120 27.37 -35.97 2.97
CA ALA A 1120 26.33 -35.71 3.95
C ALA A 1120 25.02 -35.20 3.36
N ILE A 1121 23.92 -35.61 3.97
CA ILE A 1121 22.59 -35.01 3.76
C ILE A 1121 22.35 -34.00 4.89
N TYR A 1122 21.92 -32.80 4.53
CA TYR A 1122 21.52 -31.71 5.41
C TYR A 1122 20.02 -31.47 5.31
N ARG A 1123 19.45 -30.76 6.30
CA ARG A 1123 18.07 -30.28 6.31
C ARG A 1123 18.05 -28.81 6.68
N VAL A 1124 17.31 -27.98 5.93
CA VAL A 1124 17.07 -26.59 6.31
C VAL A 1124 16.17 -26.53 7.55
N ILE A 1125 16.60 -25.77 8.55
CA ILE A 1125 15.89 -25.61 9.84
C ILE A 1125 15.57 -24.15 10.17
N VAL A 1126 16.16 -23.20 9.44
CA VAL A 1126 15.75 -21.79 9.35
C VAL A 1126 16.05 -21.36 7.91
N PRO A 1127 15.08 -20.80 7.15
CA PRO A 1127 15.28 -20.47 5.74
C PRO A 1127 16.49 -19.57 5.55
N ASN A 1128 17.27 -19.87 4.52
CA ASN A 1128 18.46 -19.14 4.08
C ASN A 1128 19.53 -18.84 5.17
N GLN A 1129 19.46 -19.51 6.34
CA GLN A 1129 20.29 -19.19 7.50
C GLN A 1129 20.91 -20.41 8.21
N GLN A 1130 20.16 -21.48 8.45
CA GLN A 1130 20.62 -22.61 9.29
C GLN A 1130 20.22 -23.99 8.77
N VAL A 1131 21.13 -24.96 8.93
CA VAL A 1131 20.90 -26.38 8.61
C VAL A 1131 21.25 -27.32 9.78
N GLU A 1132 20.54 -28.44 9.85
CA GLU A 1132 20.90 -29.63 10.64
C GLU A 1132 21.60 -30.65 9.74
N TYR A 1133 22.71 -31.23 10.22
CA TYR A 1133 23.34 -32.39 9.56
C TYR A 1133 22.49 -33.63 9.83
N VAL A 1134 21.83 -34.20 8.81
CA VAL A 1134 20.88 -35.31 8.96
C VAL A 1134 21.61 -36.64 9.10
N CYS A 1135 22.40 -37.04 8.10
CA CYS A 1135 23.18 -38.28 8.11
C CYS A 1135 24.29 -38.26 7.05
N PRO A 1136 25.32 -39.14 7.14
CA PRO A 1136 26.26 -39.34 6.03
C PRO A 1136 25.62 -40.14 4.90
N ILE A 1137 25.99 -39.85 3.65
CA ILE A 1137 25.52 -40.59 2.47
C ILE A 1137 26.08 -42.02 2.52
N ASP A 1138 27.42 -42.17 2.54
CA ASP A 1138 28.06 -43.46 2.80
C ASP A 1138 28.13 -43.78 4.31
N LYS A 1139 27.24 -44.67 4.78
CA LYS A 1139 27.26 -45.20 6.16
C LYS A 1139 28.46 -46.12 6.46
N LYS A 1140 29.29 -46.48 5.47
CA LYS A 1140 30.55 -47.24 5.64
C LYS A 1140 31.75 -46.33 5.96
N LEU A 1141 31.59 -44.99 5.97
CA LEU A 1141 32.67 -44.01 6.10
C LEU A 1141 33.57 -44.21 7.33
N LYS A 1142 34.89 -43.99 7.14
CA LYS A 1142 35.92 -44.15 8.18
C LYS A 1142 36.15 -42.88 9.01
N ARG A 1143 35.86 -41.70 8.45
CA ARG A 1143 36.04 -40.36 9.04
C ARG A 1143 34.89 -39.46 8.59
N ALA A 1144 34.49 -38.50 9.42
CA ALA A 1144 33.48 -37.49 9.09
C ALA A 1144 33.87 -36.11 9.67
N THR A 1145 33.39 -35.04 9.05
CA THR A 1145 33.50 -33.67 9.55
C THR A 1145 32.14 -33.00 9.41
N ILE A 1146 31.61 -32.46 10.51
CA ILE A 1146 30.45 -31.56 10.50
C ILE A 1146 31.02 -30.15 10.34
N PRO A 1147 30.91 -29.51 9.16
CA PRO A 1147 31.50 -28.20 8.92
C PRO A 1147 30.78 -27.10 9.73
N SER A 1148 31.34 -25.90 9.79
CA SER A 1148 30.65 -24.77 10.45
C SER A 1148 29.54 -24.17 9.58
N GLN A 1149 29.67 -24.31 8.27
CA GLN A 1149 28.75 -23.82 7.26
C GLN A 1149 28.88 -24.68 5.99
N ILE A 1150 27.85 -24.67 5.16
CA ILE A 1150 27.86 -25.23 3.79
C ILE A 1150 27.29 -24.17 2.83
N LYS A 1151 27.38 -24.43 1.52
CA LYS A 1151 26.55 -23.74 0.54
C LYS A 1151 25.46 -24.68 0.02
N ILE A 1152 24.28 -24.14 -0.21
CA ILE A 1152 23.19 -24.76 -0.98
C ILE A 1152 22.77 -23.69 -1.98
N GLY A 1153 22.85 -24.00 -3.28
CA GLY A 1153 22.89 -22.97 -4.32
C GLY A 1153 23.98 -21.93 -4.01
N ASN A 1154 23.62 -20.65 -4.10
CA ASN A 1154 24.51 -19.54 -3.73
C ASN A 1154 24.48 -19.17 -2.23
N VAL A 1155 23.52 -19.70 -1.46
CA VAL A 1155 23.27 -19.30 -0.06
C VAL A 1155 24.16 -20.09 0.92
N THR A 1156 24.72 -19.40 1.92
CA THR A 1156 25.68 -19.99 2.88
C THR A 1156 25.02 -20.28 4.24
N TYR A 1157 24.62 -21.53 4.47
CA TYR A 1157 23.90 -21.95 5.68
C TYR A 1157 24.86 -22.31 6.82
N LYS A 1158 24.56 -21.87 8.04
CA LYS A 1158 25.29 -22.23 9.26
C LYS A 1158 24.84 -23.62 9.73
N VAL A 1159 25.76 -24.57 9.89
CA VAL A 1159 25.43 -25.89 10.47
C VAL A 1159 25.34 -25.76 11.99
N THR A 1160 24.11 -25.70 12.53
CA THR A 1160 23.88 -25.43 13.96
C THR A 1160 23.39 -26.66 14.73
N ALA A 1161 23.13 -27.78 14.05
CA ALA A 1161 22.69 -29.01 14.67
C ALA A 1161 23.22 -30.29 13.99
N ILE A 1162 23.17 -31.41 14.71
CA ILE A 1162 23.32 -32.78 14.19
C ILE A 1162 22.06 -33.56 14.56
N GLY A 1163 21.44 -34.23 13.60
CA GLY A 1163 20.11 -34.83 13.74
C GLY A 1163 20.01 -36.04 14.66
N GLY A 1164 18.76 -36.38 14.97
CA GLY A 1164 18.42 -37.62 15.67
C GLY A 1164 18.89 -38.82 14.87
N ASN A 1165 19.55 -39.78 15.53
CA ASN A 1165 20.09 -41.00 14.90
C ASN A 1165 21.17 -40.79 13.80
N ALA A 1166 21.71 -39.59 13.56
CA ALA A 1166 22.50 -39.25 12.36
C ALA A 1166 23.60 -40.24 11.93
N PHE A 1167 24.39 -40.76 12.88
CA PHE A 1167 25.44 -41.77 12.66
C PHE A 1167 25.11 -43.13 13.30
N LYS A 1168 23.84 -43.39 13.65
CA LYS A 1168 23.38 -44.62 14.29
C LYS A 1168 23.83 -45.86 13.51
N LYS A 1169 24.46 -46.81 14.20
CA LYS A 1169 25.06 -48.03 13.61
C LYS A 1169 26.15 -47.77 12.55
N CYS A 1170 26.79 -46.59 12.46
CA CYS A 1170 27.99 -46.37 11.62
C CYS A 1170 29.20 -47.14 12.17
N LYS A 1171 29.22 -48.46 11.98
CA LYS A 1171 30.18 -49.42 12.56
C LYS A 1171 31.63 -49.14 12.17
N ASN A 1172 31.87 -48.45 11.05
CA ASN A 1172 33.20 -48.17 10.50
C ASN A 1172 33.76 -46.78 10.84
N LEU A 1173 32.93 -45.86 11.34
CA LEU A 1173 33.37 -44.51 11.69
C LEU A 1173 34.39 -44.57 12.84
N THR A 1174 35.61 -44.06 12.60
CA THR A 1174 36.71 -44.07 13.58
C THR A 1174 36.98 -42.71 14.21
N SER A 1175 36.68 -41.63 13.50
CA SER A 1175 36.97 -40.25 13.89
C SER A 1175 35.89 -39.30 13.40
N ILE A 1176 35.49 -38.33 14.22
CA ILE A 1176 34.64 -37.21 13.79
C ILE A 1176 35.15 -35.85 14.31
N THR A 1177 35.03 -34.83 13.47
CA THR A 1177 35.19 -33.41 13.85
C THR A 1177 33.83 -32.72 13.84
N ILE A 1178 33.55 -31.87 14.83
CA ILE A 1178 32.34 -31.05 14.95
C ILE A 1178 32.79 -29.60 15.09
N GLU A 1179 32.49 -28.76 14.11
CA GLU A 1179 32.97 -27.37 14.02
C GLU A 1179 32.24 -26.37 14.95
N LYS A 1180 32.64 -25.10 14.87
CA LYS A 1180 32.33 -24.06 15.88
C LYS A 1180 30.83 -23.72 16.09
N ASN A 1181 29.97 -23.97 15.10
CA ASN A 1181 28.58 -23.48 15.10
C ASN A 1181 27.55 -24.44 15.74
N VAL A 1182 27.84 -25.74 15.80
CA VAL A 1182 26.88 -26.78 16.25
C VAL A 1182 26.49 -26.58 17.72
N SER A 1183 25.22 -26.28 17.98
CA SER A 1183 24.64 -26.06 19.32
C SER A 1183 23.77 -27.23 19.82
N LYS A 1184 23.27 -28.07 18.90
CA LYS A 1184 22.37 -29.21 19.14
C LYS A 1184 23.00 -30.51 18.62
N ILE A 1185 22.83 -31.61 19.36
CA ILE A 1185 23.18 -32.98 18.92
C ILE A 1185 22.00 -33.89 19.28
N GLY A 1186 21.43 -34.57 18.30
CA GLY A 1186 20.19 -35.34 18.42
C GLY A 1186 20.25 -36.54 19.36
N SER A 1187 19.08 -37.08 19.68
CA SER A 1187 18.97 -38.34 20.42
C SER A 1187 19.61 -39.48 19.62
N LYS A 1188 20.28 -40.42 20.31
CA LYS A 1188 20.93 -41.58 19.68
C LYS A 1188 21.93 -41.26 18.53
N ALA A 1189 22.41 -40.01 18.38
CA ALA A 1189 23.16 -39.54 17.20
C ALA A 1189 24.37 -40.41 16.82
N PHE A 1190 25.23 -40.78 17.77
CA PHE A 1190 26.38 -41.68 17.55
C PHE A 1190 26.15 -43.10 18.09
N TYR A 1191 24.87 -43.50 18.23
CA TYR A 1191 24.52 -44.76 18.89
C TYR A 1191 25.14 -45.96 18.17
N ASN A 1192 25.85 -46.81 18.94
CA ASN A 1192 26.47 -48.03 18.45
C ASN A 1192 27.57 -47.82 17.38
N CYS A 1193 28.21 -46.64 17.33
CA CYS A 1193 29.44 -46.40 16.54
C CYS A 1193 30.66 -47.09 17.20
N LYS A 1194 30.69 -48.42 17.23
CA LYS A 1194 31.65 -49.20 18.03
C LYS A 1194 33.13 -48.86 17.78
N LYS A 1195 33.51 -48.49 16.55
CA LYS A 1195 34.90 -48.10 16.19
C LYS A 1195 35.23 -46.62 16.45
N LEU A 1196 34.26 -45.77 16.80
CA LEU A 1196 34.47 -44.32 16.98
C LEU A 1196 35.35 -44.07 18.21
N LYS A 1197 36.64 -43.75 17.95
CA LYS A 1197 37.71 -43.63 18.95
C LYS A 1197 38.23 -42.21 19.12
N ASN A 1198 38.02 -41.32 18.14
CA ASN A 1198 38.45 -39.93 18.17
C ASN A 1198 37.25 -39.01 17.93
N ILE A 1199 37.05 -38.00 18.78
CA ILE A 1199 36.00 -36.98 18.61
C ILE A 1199 36.63 -35.61 18.89
N LYS A 1200 36.53 -34.66 17.95
CA LYS A 1200 37.03 -33.29 18.11
C LYS A 1200 35.87 -32.31 18.05
N ILE A 1201 35.47 -31.75 19.19
CA ILE A 1201 34.40 -30.75 19.29
C ILE A 1201 35.05 -29.37 19.40
N LYS A 1202 34.87 -28.51 18.39
CA LYS A 1202 35.30 -27.10 18.45
C LYS A 1202 34.20 -26.16 18.96
N SER A 1203 32.93 -26.55 18.85
CA SER A 1203 31.81 -25.75 19.37
C SER A 1203 31.97 -25.43 20.86
N LYS A 1204 31.71 -24.16 21.20
CA LYS A 1204 31.56 -23.66 22.58
C LYS A 1204 30.07 -23.69 23.04
N LYS A 1205 29.11 -24.03 22.16
CA LYS A 1205 27.65 -23.77 22.30
C LYS A 1205 26.78 -24.93 22.84
N LEU A 1206 27.30 -26.16 22.99
CA LEU A 1206 26.51 -27.29 23.50
C LEU A 1206 26.09 -27.12 24.98
N THR A 1207 24.82 -27.43 25.29
CA THR A 1207 24.27 -27.44 26.66
C THR A 1207 23.73 -28.82 27.04
N LEU A 1208 23.40 -29.06 28.32
CA LEU A 1208 22.83 -30.34 28.74
C LEU A 1208 21.47 -30.61 28.08
N LYS A 1209 20.59 -29.60 27.96
CA LYS A 1209 19.29 -29.75 27.28
C LYS A 1209 19.47 -30.08 25.79
N LYS A 1210 20.37 -29.40 25.07
CA LYS A 1210 20.57 -29.51 23.61
C LYS A 1210 21.38 -30.73 23.11
N VAL A 1211 21.86 -31.62 23.98
CA VAL A 1211 22.46 -32.92 23.58
C VAL A 1211 21.50 -34.05 23.98
N GLY A 1212 21.03 -34.85 23.03
CA GLY A 1212 19.93 -35.79 23.20
C GLY A 1212 20.21 -37.03 24.06
N LYS A 1213 19.13 -37.69 24.55
CA LYS A 1213 19.20 -38.95 25.31
C LYS A 1213 20.00 -40.01 24.51
N SER A 1214 20.96 -40.68 25.18
CA SER A 1214 21.85 -41.71 24.62
C SER A 1214 22.71 -41.32 23.39
N ALA A 1215 22.95 -40.03 23.12
CA ALA A 1215 23.71 -39.56 21.95
C ALA A 1215 25.08 -40.25 21.73
N PHE A 1216 25.80 -40.60 22.80
CA PHE A 1216 27.13 -41.25 22.74
C PHE A 1216 27.15 -42.69 23.28
N LYS A 1217 25.98 -43.32 23.46
CA LYS A 1217 25.88 -44.69 24.00
C LYS A 1217 26.45 -45.72 23.01
N SER A 1218 27.27 -46.64 23.52
CA SER A 1218 27.90 -47.74 22.75
C SER A 1218 28.92 -47.32 21.68
N ILE A 1219 29.60 -46.18 21.85
CA ILE A 1219 30.88 -45.90 21.15
C ILE A 1219 32.06 -46.61 21.82
N ASN A 1220 33.30 -46.40 21.34
CA ASN A 1220 34.49 -47.03 21.92
C ASN A 1220 34.69 -46.61 23.40
N LYS A 1221 34.83 -47.60 24.31
CA LYS A 1221 34.98 -47.37 25.76
C LYS A 1221 36.24 -46.56 26.14
N LYS A 1222 37.27 -46.54 25.28
CA LYS A 1222 38.54 -45.80 25.46
C LYS A 1222 38.64 -44.55 24.55
N ALA A 1223 37.52 -44.04 24.03
CA ALA A 1223 37.53 -42.89 23.10
C ALA A 1223 38.29 -41.66 23.65
N LYS A 1224 38.96 -40.95 22.76
CA LYS A 1224 39.63 -39.66 23.00
C LYS A 1224 38.71 -38.55 22.49
N ILE A 1225 38.28 -37.65 23.36
CA ILE A 1225 37.44 -36.50 23.02
C ILE A 1225 38.26 -35.24 23.28
N THR A 1226 38.40 -34.38 22.28
CA THR A 1226 39.04 -33.06 22.42
C THR A 1226 37.94 -32.00 22.44
N VAL A 1227 37.96 -31.10 23.43
CA VAL A 1227 36.94 -30.05 23.61
C VAL A 1227 37.60 -28.69 23.88
N PRO A 1228 36.88 -27.55 23.78
CA PRO A 1228 37.48 -26.24 24.09
C PRO A 1228 37.87 -26.16 25.58
N LYS A 1229 39.08 -25.64 25.87
CA LYS A 1229 39.68 -25.57 27.22
C LYS A 1229 38.69 -25.06 28.28
N SER A 1230 37.97 -23.98 27.98
CA SER A 1230 36.97 -23.35 28.87
C SER A 1230 35.68 -24.14 29.08
N LYS A 1231 35.32 -25.06 28.18
CA LYS A 1231 34.11 -25.91 28.31
C LYS A 1231 34.43 -27.34 28.78
N LYS A 1232 35.69 -27.68 29.06
CA LYS A 1232 36.14 -29.02 29.47
C LYS A 1232 35.40 -29.59 30.69
N LYS A 1233 35.23 -28.80 31.76
CA LYS A 1233 34.51 -29.22 32.98
C LYS A 1233 33.03 -29.53 32.71
N SER A 1234 32.33 -28.68 31.94
CA SER A 1234 30.91 -28.86 31.64
C SER A 1234 30.67 -29.96 30.60
N TYR A 1235 31.49 -30.06 29.55
CA TYR A 1235 31.34 -31.09 28.51
C TYR A 1235 31.64 -32.49 29.08
N LYS A 1236 32.53 -32.62 30.07
CA LYS A 1236 32.69 -33.88 30.84
C LYS A 1236 31.40 -34.30 31.54
N LYS A 1237 30.67 -33.38 32.19
CA LYS A 1237 29.35 -33.68 32.80
C LYS A 1237 28.31 -34.04 31.72
N ILE A 1238 28.19 -33.24 30.66
CA ILE A 1238 27.18 -33.40 29.60
C ILE A 1238 27.36 -34.73 28.85
N LEU A 1239 28.55 -34.98 28.29
CA LEU A 1239 28.78 -36.14 27.44
C LEU A 1239 28.58 -37.47 28.19
N VAL A 1240 29.01 -37.54 29.45
CA VAL A 1240 28.79 -38.73 30.31
C VAL A 1240 27.31 -38.93 30.62
N LYS A 1241 26.56 -37.87 31.01
CA LYS A 1241 25.10 -37.96 31.21
C LYS A 1241 24.33 -38.29 29.91
N ARG A 1242 24.93 -38.10 28.73
CA ARG A 1242 24.38 -38.47 27.41
C ARG A 1242 25.01 -39.72 26.79
N GLY A 1243 25.63 -40.58 27.60
CA GLY A 1243 25.97 -41.97 27.27
C GLY A 1243 27.46 -42.28 27.02
N LEU A 1244 28.35 -41.28 27.13
CA LEU A 1244 29.80 -41.50 27.01
C LEU A 1244 30.33 -42.32 28.19
N SER A 1245 31.22 -43.29 27.93
CA SER A 1245 31.81 -44.11 28.98
C SER A 1245 32.69 -43.31 29.95
N LYS A 1246 32.58 -43.59 31.26
CA LYS A 1246 33.48 -43.07 32.30
C LYS A 1246 34.98 -43.36 32.02
N LYS A 1247 35.30 -44.36 31.17
CA LYS A 1247 36.67 -44.74 30.78
C LYS A 1247 37.22 -43.95 29.56
N ALA A 1248 36.44 -43.03 28.97
CA ALA A 1248 36.88 -42.19 27.86
C ALA A 1248 37.77 -41.03 28.33
N LYS A 1249 38.80 -40.68 27.55
CA LYS A 1249 39.76 -39.60 27.86
C LYS A 1249 39.32 -38.28 27.21
N ILE A 1250 38.81 -37.35 28.02
CA ILE A 1250 38.47 -35.99 27.56
C ILE A 1250 39.69 -35.06 27.78
N LYS A 1251 40.26 -34.56 26.69
CA LYS A 1251 41.35 -33.60 26.65
C LYS A 1251 40.81 -32.17 26.50
#